data_AF-A0A423XFA5-F1
#
_entry.id   AF-A0A423XFA5-F1
#
_cell.length_a   1.000
_cell.length_b   1.000
_cell.length_c   1.000
_cell.angle_alpha   90.00
_cell.angle_beta   90.00
_cell.angle_gamma   90.00
#
_symmetry.space_group_name_H-M   'P 1'
#
loop_
_entity.id
_entity.type
_entity.pdbx_description
1 polymer ?
#
loop_
_entity_poly.entity_id
_entity_poly.type
_entity_poly.pdbx_seq_one_letter_code
_entity_poly.pdbx_strand_id
1 'polypeptide(L)'
;MASDKPKPPCAHQRQAIQDGTSTGLLETAPGPCGQCKAESRRALIYRLKLIAGLLMPFALQALDVTIVASALPFIAIDFDEVAELNWIVSAFNLTSAAFIPFWGQMADIFGRHASLQAVLALMTIGSALCTGAPTSSFPVLLLGRGVQGVACAGISVLVRVVISDRVTLQENAKNWSFFALTGGLSYAIGPVIGGYLTAADWRWCFGINLPICVLGIVIIFFVLRGELVGPQPLHGVDDGGAVTGPRTTVGRRLVTLDIGGQLLFLFGFGLVILAFTWAGSTYAWNSVHVLVPLVLGVVIFAAWLFYEYMMVPERALGKRLWFQKPMVPWHLIQNRNIGLLFYINFSTGMAMYSVLYFVDLYFTLILGYSASKAGVQLLYYTPGIGCGVYAAMVFCNIWPRNTFVPLFLGSTIEAVGIGLLAWAMSTGRTATIYGMVAFSGVGTGLRFMPGTLHAVGFFPNSIAAVVSLMGIALPFGGALSLTIMTTVYNNLVAEDQRMALVWAFVAICPFMGVCIVCAACLGNVGIVKPKPGEEGDGEPQHQITEDSPAYRLAAIRETFEESGILLARRRGEAEADADPALLLSIPEAERDEARREVHNDRLRFQGWVGDALGAELCADELVPFTRWVTPTSMPKRFTTQMYLFLMPLHHPVAGTTGTGTGTGTTGSAVVDVEVVQTPTTDGGIEHTAATFADAGEWLRRQRDGEIVLFPPQCYLLSLVAGVMGSAAAREGEGRYAAQRRALLDFVGRTPTAGGEAGSEGSRRGGRKMHPTAMIPWSEKVMSPQTLFVRKSDGRIVLGVDKPGPELKGTGRGGDFDRVVLVKFTKQGPREVEVRDREDVLREEKGAAKL
;
A
#
# COMPACT_ATOMS: atom_id res chain seq x y z
N MET A 1 -32.34 3.74 -30.21
CA MET A 1 -32.44 2.31 -29.81
C MET A 1 -31.05 1.84 -29.41
N ALA A 2 -30.79 1.72 -28.10
CA ALA A 2 -29.50 1.28 -27.58
C ALA A 2 -29.43 -0.26 -27.62
N SER A 3 -28.30 -0.78 -28.11
CA SER A 3 -28.00 -2.20 -28.27
C SER A 3 -27.96 -2.92 -26.92
N ASP A 4 -28.94 -3.81 -26.70
CA ASP A 4 -28.99 -4.77 -25.60
C ASP A 4 -27.96 -5.87 -25.84
N LYS A 5 -26.68 -5.59 -25.57
CA LYS A 5 -25.66 -6.65 -25.48
C LYS A 5 -25.79 -7.30 -24.09
N PRO A 6 -25.92 -8.64 -23.99
CA PRO A 6 -25.96 -9.32 -22.71
C PRO A 6 -24.67 -9.04 -21.93
N LYS A 7 -24.80 -8.51 -20.70
CA LYS A 7 -23.65 -8.28 -19.83
C LYS A 7 -22.96 -9.62 -19.53
N PRO A 8 -21.62 -9.70 -19.58
CA PRO A 8 -20.91 -10.93 -19.29
C PRO A 8 -21.22 -11.42 -17.86
N PRO A 9 -21.33 -12.74 -17.64
CA PRO A 9 -21.61 -13.30 -16.32
C PRO A 9 -20.53 -12.90 -15.31
N CYS A 10 -20.97 -12.54 -14.11
CA CYS A 10 -20.12 -12.11 -13.00
C CYS A 10 -19.17 -13.26 -12.54
N ALA A 11 -18.09 -12.96 -11.80
CA ALA A 11 -17.13 -13.97 -11.33
C ALA A 11 -17.81 -15.13 -10.59
N HIS A 12 -18.78 -14.82 -9.74
CA HIS A 12 -19.62 -15.78 -9.01
C HIS A 12 -20.51 -16.66 -9.89
N GLN A 13 -21.11 -16.09 -10.94
CA GLN A 13 -21.87 -16.87 -11.93
C GLN A 13 -20.95 -17.82 -12.68
N ARG A 14 -19.70 -17.42 -12.95
CA ARG A 14 -18.72 -18.30 -13.60
C ARG A 14 -18.28 -19.43 -12.67
N GLN A 15 -18.11 -19.16 -11.38
CA GLN A 15 -17.75 -20.14 -10.37
C GLN A 15 -18.89 -21.14 -10.11
N ALA A 16 -20.13 -20.69 -9.96
CA ALA A 16 -21.31 -21.58 -9.87
C ALA A 16 -21.55 -22.43 -11.14
N ILE A 17 -21.15 -21.92 -12.32
CA ILE A 17 -21.15 -22.69 -13.58
C ILE A 17 -20.03 -23.75 -13.59
N GLN A 18 -18.90 -23.48 -12.94
CA GLN A 18 -17.78 -24.43 -12.76
C GLN A 18 -18.08 -25.48 -11.68
N ASP A 19 -18.82 -25.14 -10.64
CA ASP A 19 -19.17 -26.03 -9.51
C ASP A 19 -20.42 -26.89 -9.75
N GLY A 20 -21.09 -26.74 -10.91
CA GLY A 20 -22.23 -27.56 -11.33
C GLY A 20 -23.56 -27.33 -10.60
N THR A 21 -23.66 -26.30 -9.75
CA THR A 21 -24.73 -26.16 -8.72
C THR A 21 -26.02 -25.44 -9.15
N SER A 22 -26.21 -25.05 -10.42
CA SER A 22 -27.49 -24.45 -10.86
C SER A 22 -27.93 -24.81 -12.28
N THR A 23 -28.98 -25.63 -12.40
CA THR A 23 -29.61 -26.03 -13.67
C THR A 23 -30.99 -25.40 -13.93
N GLY A 24 -31.47 -24.43 -13.13
CA GLY A 24 -32.88 -24.01 -13.21
C GLY A 24 -33.23 -22.56 -13.58
N LEU A 25 -32.39 -21.54 -13.36
CA LEU A 25 -32.89 -20.15 -13.27
C LEU A 25 -31.96 -19.04 -13.80
N LEU A 26 -31.12 -19.30 -14.81
CA LEU A 26 -30.22 -18.27 -15.36
C LEU A 26 -30.54 -17.81 -16.80
N GLU A 27 -31.61 -18.30 -17.40
CA GLU A 27 -32.22 -17.63 -18.55
C GLU A 27 -33.15 -16.54 -18.02
N THR A 28 -32.87 -15.27 -18.40
CA THR A 28 -33.76 -14.09 -18.39
C THR A 28 -33.65 -12.98 -17.31
N ALA A 29 -32.66 -12.92 -16.42
CA ALA A 29 -32.53 -11.73 -15.54
C ALA A 29 -31.39 -10.76 -15.99
N PRO A 30 -31.70 -9.55 -16.52
CA PRO A 30 -30.72 -8.55 -16.91
C PRO A 30 -30.16 -7.78 -15.68
N GLY A 31 -29.55 -8.50 -14.73
CA GLY A 31 -29.06 -7.91 -13.48
C GLY A 31 -27.86 -8.63 -12.85
N PRO A 32 -27.12 -7.96 -11.94
CA PRO A 32 -26.00 -8.57 -11.24
C PRO A 32 -26.45 -9.76 -10.41
N CYS A 33 -25.65 -10.83 -10.42
CA CYS A 33 -25.89 -12.07 -9.68
C CYS A 33 -26.06 -11.84 -8.17
N GLY A 34 -26.75 -12.75 -7.48
CA GLY A 34 -27.06 -12.62 -6.04
C GLY A 34 -25.82 -12.35 -5.17
N GLN A 35 -24.70 -13.02 -5.47
CA GLN A 35 -23.42 -12.83 -4.76
C GLN A 35 -22.75 -11.49 -5.09
N CYS A 36 -22.73 -11.01 -6.34
CA CYS A 36 -22.23 -9.65 -6.63
C CYS A 36 -23.12 -8.55 -6.04
N LYS A 37 -24.44 -8.76 -6.00
CA LYS A 37 -25.35 -7.87 -5.25
C LYS A 37 -25.01 -7.90 -3.76
N ALA A 38 -24.72 -9.07 -3.20
CA ALA A 38 -24.32 -9.21 -1.81
C ALA A 38 -22.96 -8.55 -1.51
N GLU A 39 -21.95 -8.69 -2.37
CA GLU A 39 -20.65 -8.01 -2.25
C GLU A 39 -20.77 -6.51 -2.39
N SER A 40 -21.50 -6.03 -3.41
CA SER A 40 -21.76 -4.59 -3.58
C SER A 40 -22.51 -4.03 -2.37
N ARG A 41 -23.46 -4.81 -1.81
CA ARG A 41 -24.18 -4.46 -0.58
C ARG A 41 -23.25 -4.48 0.63
N ARG A 42 -22.34 -5.46 0.77
CA ARG A 42 -21.33 -5.51 1.86
C ARG A 42 -20.38 -4.32 1.78
N ALA A 43 -19.87 -3.98 0.60
CA ALA A 43 -19.02 -2.81 0.38
C ALA A 43 -19.76 -1.50 0.67
N LEU A 44 -21.03 -1.39 0.27
CA LEU A 44 -21.88 -0.24 0.61
C LEU A 44 -22.10 -0.14 2.12
N ILE A 45 -22.44 -1.26 2.79
CA ILE A 45 -22.63 -1.30 4.24
C ILE A 45 -21.34 -0.92 4.96
N TYR A 46 -20.19 -1.45 4.56
CA TYR A 46 -18.88 -1.10 5.11
C TYR A 46 -18.61 0.41 4.97
N ARG A 47 -18.81 0.98 3.78
CA ARG A 47 -18.67 2.43 3.57
C ARG A 47 -19.62 3.26 4.41
N LEU A 48 -20.88 2.85 4.52
CA LEU A 48 -21.87 3.52 5.38
C LEU A 48 -21.46 3.47 6.85
N LYS A 49 -20.91 2.33 7.32
CA LYS A 49 -20.34 2.22 8.67
C LYS A 49 -19.17 3.18 8.84
N LEU A 50 -18.20 3.19 7.92
CA LEU A 50 -17.05 4.12 7.97
C LEU A 50 -17.50 5.58 8.04
N ILE A 51 -18.45 5.97 7.18
CA ILE A 51 -19.02 7.32 7.18
C ILE A 51 -19.70 7.61 8.51
N ALA A 52 -20.55 6.71 9.01
CA ALA A 52 -21.28 6.92 10.26
C ALA A 52 -20.33 7.10 11.46
N GLY A 53 -19.22 6.37 11.52
CA GLY A 53 -18.29 6.43 12.65
C GLY A 53 -17.19 7.49 12.57
N LEU A 54 -16.70 7.81 11.36
CA LEU A 54 -15.51 8.64 11.21
C LEU A 54 -15.78 10.04 10.66
N LEU A 55 -16.91 10.25 9.96
CA LEU A 55 -17.16 11.53 9.30
C LEU A 55 -17.28 12.67 10.32
N MET A 56 -18.05 12.47 11.39
CA MET A 56 -18.26 13.49 12.43
C MET A 56 -16.96 13.81 13.19
N PRO A 57 -16.18 12.82 13.70
CA PRO A 57 -14.85 13.09 14.24
C PRO A 57 -13.92 13.86 13.31
N PHE A 58 -13.87 13.49 12.03
CA PHE A 58 -13.03 14.15 11.04
C PHE A 58 -13.48 15.59 10.75
N ALA A 59 -14.80 15.79 10.64
CA ALA A 59 -15.39 17.10 10.45
C ALA A 59 -15.11 18.02 11.65
N LEU A 60 -15.23 17.49 12.87
CA LEU A 60 -14.95 18.20 14.12
C LEU A 60 -13.49 18.63 14.20
N GLN A 61 -12.57 17.72 13.87
CA GLN A 61 -11.15 18.04 13.84
C GLN A 61 -10.86 19.23 12.92
N ALA A 62 -11.38 19.21 11.68
CA ALA A 62 -11.18 20.31 10.74
C ALA A 62 -11.84 21.61 11.23
N LEU A 63 -13.01 21.50 11.89
CA LEU A 63 -13.72 22.63 12.49
C LEU A 63 -12.92 23.28 13.63
N ASP A 64 -12.36 22.49 14.55
CA ASP A 64 -11.65 22.96 15.75
C ASP A 64 -10.41 23.82 15.41
N VAL A 65 -9.76 23.52 14.27
CA VAL A 65 -8.64 24.30 13.74
C VAL A 65 -9.04 25.73 13.39
N THR A 66 -10.29 25.98 12.99
CA THR A 66 -10.71 27.28 12.40
C THR A 66 -11.81 27.99 13.17
N ILE A 67 -12.57 27.28 14.01
CA ILE A 67 -13.62 27.85 14.88
C ILE A 67 -13.10 28.94 15.83
N VAL A 68 -11.82 28.84 16.16
CA VAL A 68 -11.13 29.71 17.11
C VAL A 68 -10.77 31.04 16.51
N ALA A 69 -10.56 31.10 15.19
CA ALA A 69 -10.05 32.29 14.53
C ALA A 69 -10.91 33.53 14.85
N SER A 70 -12.24 33.37 14.86
CA SER A 70 -13.20 34.45 15.19
C SER A 70 -13.44 34.65 16.69
N ALA A 71 -13.01 33.71 17.54
CA ALA A 71 -13.10 33.79 18.99
C ALA A 71 -11.84 34.38 19.64
N LEU A 72 -10.71 34.32 18.93
CA LEU A 72 -9.37 34.54 19.44
C LEU A 72 -9.19 35.87 20.21
N PRO A 73 -9.54 37.04 19.66
CA PRO A 73 -9.34 38.31 20.38
C PRO A 73 -10.22 38.39 21.64
N PHE A 74 -11.44 37.84 21.61
CA PHE A 74 -12.37 37.85 22.74
C PHE A 74 -11.88 36.96 23.88
N ILE A 75 -11.37 35.78 23.57
CA ILE A 75 -10.77 34.89 24.57
C ILE A 75 -9.60 35.58 25.25
N ALA A 76 -8.69 36.20 24.49
CA ALA A 76 -7.51 36.85 25.06
C ALA A 76 -7.87 38.05 25.98
N ILE A 77 -8.92 38.80 25.63
CA ILE A 77 -9.44 39.90 26.47
C ILE A 77 -10.04 39.38 27.79
N ASP A 78 -10.82 38.30 27.75
CA ASP A 78 -11.46 37.75 28.95
C ASP A 78 -10.46 37.20 29.99
N PHE A 79 -9.27 36.81 29.55
CA PHE A 79 -8.17 36.37 30.41
C PHE A 79 -7.21 37.51 30.79
N ASP A 80 -7.39 38.72 30.26
CA ASP A 80 -6.46 39.85 30.37
C ASP A 80 -5.04 39.54 29.84
N GLU A 81 -4.94 38.67 28.83
CA GLU A 81 -3.68 38.15 28.27
C GLU A 81 -3.58 38.40 26.76
N VAL A 82 -3.93 39.63 26.33
CA VAL A 82 -3.92 40.02 24.91
C VAL A 82 -2.52 39.90 24.31
N ALA A 83 -1.45 40.15 25.08
CA ALA A 83 -0.07 40.00 24.60
C ALA A 83 0.25 38.55 24.18
N GLU A 84 -0.38 37.57 24.84
CA GLU A 84 -0.15 36.15 24.64
C GLU A 84 -1.23 35.48 23.76
N LEU A 85 -2.02 36.28 23.00
CA LEU A 85 -3.13 35.77 22.16
C LEU A 85 -2.70 34.65 21.20
N ASN A 86 -1.45 34.71 20.72
CA ASN A 86 -0.90 33.73 19.80
C ASN A 86 -0.76 32.33 20.42
N TRP A 87 -0.56 32.23 21.74
CA TRP A 87 -0.39 30.95 22.42
C TRP A 87 -1.62 30.06 22.35
N ILE A 88 -2.82 30.66 22.29
CA ILE A 88 -4.08 29.91 22.18
C ILE A 88 -4.07 29.05 20.91
N VAL A 89 -3.50 29.55 19.81
CA VAL A 89 -3.42 28.86 18.52
C VAL A 89 -2.13 28.04 18.40
N SER A 90 -1.02 28.62 18.85
CA SER A 90 0.30 28.00 18.75
C SER A 90 0.39 26.73 19.59
N ALA A 91 -0.16 26.69 20.80
CA ALA A 91 -0.16 25.48 21.64
C ALA A 91 -0.84 24.30 20.95
N PHE A 92 -1.95 24.54 20.24
CA PHE A 92 -2.66 23.52 19.49
C PHE A 92 -1.89 23.08 18.23
N ASN A 93 -1.40 24.03 17.42
CA ASN A 93 -0.71 23.69 16.16
C ASN A 93 0.64 23.01 16.41
N LEU A 94 1.37 23.43 17.45
CA LEU A 94 2.64 22.84 17.86
C LEU A 94 2.48 21.35 18.19
N THR A 95 1.54 21.03 19.08
CA THR A 95 1.31 19.63 19.47
C THR A 95 0.66 18.84 18.34
N SER A 96 -0.19 19.46 17.53
CA SER A 96 -0.76 18.82 16.34
C SER A 96 0.32 18.43 15.32
N ALA A 97 1.28 19.30 15.03
CA ALA A 97 2.37 18.98 14.11
C ALA A 97 3.32 17.90 14.66
N ALA A 98 3.67 17.99 15.95
CA ALA A 98 4.66 17.13 16.57
C ALA A 98 4.17 15.68 16.79
N PHE A 99 2.88 15.46 17.07
CA PHE A 99 2.34 14.14 17.43
C PHE A 99 1.76 13.33 16.26
N ILE A 100 1.81 13.83 15.01
CA ILE A 100 1.33 13.09 13.83
C ILE A 100 2.03 11.73 13.67
N PRO A 101 3.37 11.62 13.72
CA PRO A 101 4.04 10.34 13.55
C PRO A 101 3.75 9.36 14.69
N PHE A 102 3.64 9.87 15.93
CA PHE A 102 3.30 9.10 17.12
C PHE A 102 2.01 8.30 16.91
N TRP A 103 0.94 8.96 16.43
CA TRP A 103 -0.34 8.29 16.20
C TRP A 103 -0.32 7.27 15.06
N GLY A 104 0.53 7.46 14.06
CA GLY A 104 0.76 6.45 13.02
C GLY A 104 1.28 5.15 13.62
N GLN A 105 2.27 5.23 14.50
CA GLN A 105 2.84 4.04 15.16
C GLN A 105 1.91 3.43 16.21
N MET A 106 1.15 4.25 16.95
CA MET A 106 0.08 3.76 17.85
C MET A 106 -0.94 2.91 17.09
N ALA A 107 -1.35 3.35 15.89
CA ALA A 107 -2.32 2.64 15.05
C ALA A 107 -1.85 1.24 14.66
N ASP A 108 -0.55 1.11 14.37
CA ASP A 108 0.04 -0.17 13.97
C ASP A 108 0.21 -1.11 15.16
N ILE A 109 0.58 -0.60 16.34
CA ILE A 109 0.91 -1.43 17.51
C ILE A 109 -0.32 -1.80 18.36
N PHE A 110 -1.22 -0.84 18.61
CA PHE A 110 -2.42 -1.06 19.41
C PHE A 110 -3.66 -1.33 18.55
N GLY A 111 -3.53 -1.22 17.23
CA GLY A 111 -4.63 -1.34 16.28
C GLY A 111 -5.41 -0.05 16.15
N ARG A 112 -6.29 -0.01 15.15
CA ARG A 112 -7.00 1.22 14.75
C ARG A 112 -8.08 1.59 15.76
N HIS A 113 -8.76 0.60 16.33
CA HIS A 113 -9.85 0.83 17.31
C HIS A 113 -9.35 1.49 18.60
N ALA A 114 -8.34 0.91 19.27
CA ALA A 114 -7.82 1.46 20.52
C ALA A 114 -7.25 2.87 20.32
N SER A 115 -6.55 3.08 19.20
CA SER A 115 -6.00 4.39 18.84
C SER A 115 -7.11 5.43 18.60
N LEU A 116 -8.18 5.07 17.87
CA LEU A 116 -9.34 5.97 17.65
C LEU A 116 -10.06 6.33 18.95
N GLN A 117 -10.21 5.38 19.87
CA GLN A 117 -10.80 5.64 21.18
C GLN A 117 -9.93 6.57 22.03
N ALA A 118 -8.61 6.36 22.03
CA ALA A 118 -7.66 7.19 22.75
C ALA A 118 -7.66 8.64 22.24
N VAL A 119 -7.65 8.86 20.91
CA VAL A 119 -7.68 10.23 20.36
C VAL A 119 -8.97 10.96 20.67
N LEU A 120 -10.12 10.27 20.64
CA LEU A 120 -11.40 10.91 20.97
C LEU A 120 -11.54 11.20 22.46
N ALA A 121 -11.01 10.33 23.32
CA ALA A 121 -10.94 10.58 24.75
C ALA A 121 -10.05 11.81 25.04
N LEU A 122 -8.87 11.89 24.42
CA LEU A 122 -8.00 13.06 24.53
C LEU A 122 -8.66 14.33 23.99
N MET A 123 -9.37 14.26 22.85
CA MET A 123 -10.11 15.40 22.31
C MET A 123 -11.19 15.88 23.30
N THR A 124 -11.88 14.94 23.95
CA THR A 124 -12.90 15.24 24.95
C THR A 124 -12.28 15.92 26.18
N ILE A 125 -11.18 15.38 26.69
CA ILE A 125 -10.45 15.94 27.85
C ILE A 125 -9.92 17.33 27.52
N GLY A 126 -9.26 17.51 26.38
CA GLY A 126 -8.73 18.81 25.96
C GLY A 126 -9.84 19.85 25.78
N SER A 127 -10.95 19.47 25.15
CA SER A 127 -12.11 20.35 24.96
C SER A 127 -12.75 20.72 26.30
N ALA A 128 -12.84 19.77 27.25
CA ALA A 128 -13.40 20.02 28.58
C ALA A 128 -12.51 20.97 29.40
N LEU A 129 -11.18 20.83 29.29
CA LEU A 129 -10.23 21.76 29.91
C LEU A 129 -10.39 23.17 29.34
N CYS A 130 -10.52 23.32 28.02
CA CYS A 130 -10.73 24.63 27.39
C CYS A 130 -12.09 25.26 27.77
N THR A 131 -13.18 24.49 27.75
CA THR A 131 -14.51 24.96 28.16
C THR A 131 -14.56 25.36 29.64
N GLY A 132 -13.94 24.55 30.50
CA GLY A 132 -13.95 24.73 31.95
C GLY A 132 -12.83 25.63 32.48
N ALA A 133 -11.97 26.18 31.62
CA ALA A 133 -10.83 26.99 32.05
C ALA A 133 -11.31 28.22 32.85
N PRO A 134 -10.87 28.38 34.12
CA PRO A 134 -11.14 29.59 34.88
C PRO A 134 -10.46 30.78 34.22
N THR A 135 -11.13 31.93 34.10
CA THR A 135 -10.53 33.15 33.54
C THR A 135 -9.33 33.66 34.33
N SER A 136 -9.17 33.21 35.59
CA SER A 136 -7.99 33.46 36.42
C SER A 136 -6.77 32.58 36.08
N SER A 137 -6.89 31.63 35.16
CA SER A 137 -5.81 30.67 34.84
C SER A 137 -5.69 30.40 33.34
N PHE A 138 -5.02 31.32 32.64
CA PHE A 138 -4.66 31.17 31.22
C PHE A 138 -3.91 29.87 30.90
N PRO A 139 -2.98 29.36 31.75
CA PRO A 139 -2.27 28.10 31.47
C PRO A 139 -3.18 26.87 31.34
N VAL A 140 -4.33 26.83 32.02
CA VAL A 140 -5.29 25.72 31.91
C VAL A 140 -5.90 25.65 30.51
N LEU A 141 -6.22 26.82 29.93
CA LEU A 141 -6.68 26.92 28.55
C LEU A 141 -5.59 26.43 27.59
N LEU A 142 -4.34 26.88 27.76
CA LEU A 142 -3.21 26.45 26.93
C LEU A 142 -2.93 24.95 27.04
N LEU A 143 -3.03 24.36 28.23
CA LEU A 143 -2.92 22.92 28.43
C LEU A 143 -4.02 22.17 27.67
N GLY A 144 -5.27 22.64 27.79
CA GLY A 144 -6.40 22.10 27.04
C GLY A 144 -6.15 22.13 25.53
N ARG A 145 -5.60 23.24 25.01
CA ARG A 145 -5.20 23.39 23.61
C ARG A 145 -4.11 22.44 23.17
N GLY A 146 -3.09 22.26 24.01
CA GLY A 146 -2.04 21.28 23.78
C GLY A 146 -2.62 19.88 23.63
N VAL A 147 -3.52 19.47 24.54
CA VAL A 147 -4.19 18.15 24.51
C VAL A 147 -5.09 18.00 23.28
N GLN A 148 -5.87 19.03 22.92
CA GLN A 148 -6.68 19.03 21.69
C GLN A 148 -5.80 18.89 20.45
N GLY A 149 -4.64 19.55 20.39
CA GLY A 149 -3.72 19.43 19.27
C GLY A 149 -3.17 18.01 19.11
N VAL A 150 -2.77 17.34 20.20
CA VAL A 150 -2.38 15.92 20.19
C VAL A 150 -3.51 15.05 19.65
N ALA A 151 -4.74 15.28 20.08
CA ALA A 151 -5.90 14.52 19.62
C ALA A 151 -6.22 14.79 18.14
N CYS A 152 -6.13 16.06 17.70
CA CYS A 152 -6.35 16.49 16.33
C CYS A 152 -5.39 15.77 15.38
N ALA A 153 -4.10 15.72 15.70
CA ALA A 153 -3.10 14.97 14.94
C ALA A 153 -3.54 13.52 14.70
N GLY A 154 -3.98 12.85 15.77
CA GLY A 154 -4.39 11.46 15.73
C GLY A 154 -5.65 11.23 14.92
N ILE A 155 -6.68 12.08 15.04
CA ILE A 155 -7.88 11.99 14.20
C ILE A 155 -7.51 12.15 12.72
N SER A 156 -6.60 13.07 12.37
CA SER A 156 -6.17 13.27 10.97
C SER A 156 -5.60 12.01 10.36
N VAL A 157 -4.66 11.40 11.08
CA VAL A 157 -3.86 10.27 10.58
C VAL A 157 -4.69 9.00 10.60
N LEU A 158 -5.38 8.71 11.71
CA LEU A 158 -6.12 7.46 11.88
C LEU A 158 -7.30 7.35 10.91
N VAL A 159 -8.01 8.46 10.64
CA VAL A 159 -9.10 8.44 9.65
C VAL A 159 -8.56 8.12 8.26
N ARG A 160 -7.43 8.73 7.86
CA ARG A 160 -6.79 8.45 6.56
C ARG A 160 -6.32 6.99 6.46
N VAL A 161 -5.70 6.46 7.51
CA VAL A 161 -5.27 5.06 7.59
C VAL A 161 -6.47 4.12 7.45
N VAL A 162 -7.53 4.32 8.25
CA VAL A 162 -8.72 3.45 8.23
C VAL A 162 -9.46 3.51 6.90
N ILE A 163 -9.53 4.67 6.25
CA ILE A 163 -10.17 4.78 4.93
C ILE A 163 -9.39 4.02 3.87
N SER A 164 -8.06 3.94 4.01
CA SER A 164 -7.21 3.15 3.11
C SER A 164 -7.19 1.65 3.42
N ASP A 165 -7.65 1.26 4.61
CA ASP A 165 -7.70 -0.14 5.03
C ASP A 165 -8.81 -0.90 4.28
N ARG A 166 -8.45 -2.09 3.76
CA ARG A 166 -9.36 -3.07 3.10
C ARG A 166 -10.12 -2.56 1.87
N VAL A 167 -9.66 -1.49 1.24
CA VAL A 167 -10.25 -0.97 0.01
C VAL A 167 -9.21 -0.89 -1.10
N THR A 168 -9.65 -1.05 -2.35
CA THR A 168 -8.75 -0.85 -3.49
C THR A 168 -8.34 0.62 -3.61
N LEU A 169 -7.21 0.91 -4.27
CA LEU A 169 -6.74 2.30 -4.51
C LEU A 169 -7.83 3.20 -5.12
N GLN A 170 -8.62 2.67 -6.06
CA GLN A 170 -9.71 3.40 -6.69
C GLN A 170 -10.85 3.71 -5.71
N GLU A 171 -11.18 2.78 -4.82
CA GLU A 171 -12.20 2.98 -3.79
C GLU A 171 -11.72 3.90 -2.68
N ASN A 172 -10.45 3.79 -2.29
CA ASN A 172 -9.79 4.70 -1.37
C ASN A 172 -9.88 6.14 -1.89
N ALA A 173 -9.56 6.38 -3.16
CA ALA A 173 -9.66 7.71 -3.76
C ALA A 173 -11.10 8.27 -3.73
N LYS A 174 -12.12 7.43 -3.98
CA LYS A 174 -13.55 7.82 -3.90
C LYS A 174 -13.96 8.13 -2.46
N ASN A 175 -13.60 7.26 -1.51
CA ASN A 175 -13.92 7.45 -0.10
C ASN A 175 -13.22 8.71 0.45
N TRP A 176 -11.92 8.87 0.15
CA TRP A 176 -11.15 10.04 0.55
C TRP A 176 -11.72 11.34 0.00
N SER A 177 -12.22 11.35 -1.25
CA SER A 177 -12.84 12.53 -1.85
C SER A 177 -14.03 13.05 -1.02
N PHE A 178 -14.82 12.14 -0.44
CA PHE A 178 -15.94 12.52 0.44
C PHE A 178 -15.46 13.15 1.75
N PHE A 179 -14.47 12.52 2.41
CA PHE A 179 -13.87 13.07 3.62
C PHE A 179 -13.18 14.40 3.36
N ALA A 180 -12.43 14.52 2.27
CA ALA A 180 -11.77 15.78 1.88
C ALA A 180 -12.79 16.90 1.62
N LEU A 181 -13.94 16.61 0.99
CA LEU A 181 -15.03 17.56 0.81
C LEU A 181 -15.58 18.03 2.17
N THR A 182 -15.85 17.09 3.08
CA THR A 182 -16.34 17.40 4.43
C THR A 182 -15.31 18.22 5.22
N GLY A 183 -14.03 17.85 5.17
CA GLY A 183 -12.97 18.61 5.84
C GLY A 183 -12.85 20.03 5.29
N GLY A 184 -12.92 20.20 3.97
CA GLY A 184 -12.94 21.52 3.32
C GLY A 184 -14.15 22.37 3.75
N LEU A 185 -15.33 21.76 3.85
CA LEU A 185 -16.54 22.44 4.31
C LEU A 185 -16.47 22.80 5.80
N SER A 186 -15.88 21.93 6.63
CA SER A 186 -15.62 22.22 8.04
C SER A 186 -14.67 23.40 8.22
N TYR A 187 -13.58 23.44 7.45
CA TYR A 187 -12.64 24.58 7.49
C TYR A 187 -13.33 25.89 7.13
N ALA A 188 -14.23 25.86 6.16
CA ALA A 188 -15.01 27.01 5.68
C ALA A 188 -16.04 27.52 6.71
N ILE A 189 -16.79 26.61 7.33
CA ILE A 189 -17.89 26.95 8.24
C ILE A 189 -17.38 27.26 9.65
N GLY A 190 -16.20 26.78 10.03
CA GLY A 190 -15.59 26.96 11.35
C GLY A 190 -15.67 28.38 11.89
N PRO A 191 -15.12 29.40 11.19
CA PRO A 191 -15.15 30.76 11.70
C PRO A 191 -16.56 31.33 11.86
N VAL A 192 -17.51 30.91 11.03
CA VAL A 192 -18.93 31.32 11.13
C VAL A 192 -19.54 30.76 12.41
N ILE A 193 -19.44 29.45 12.62
CA ILE A 193 -19.94 28.80 13.85
C ILE A 193 -19.25 29.42 15.07
N GLY A 194 -17.93 29.58 15.01
CA GLY A 194 -17.13 30.19 16.07
C GLY A 194 -17.58 31.60 16.41
N GLY A 195 -17.90 32.42 15.41
CA GLY A 195 -18.34 33.80 15.61
C GLY A 195 -19.71 33.88 16.30
N TYR A 196 -20.65 33.00 15.95
CA TYR A 196 -21.95 32.92 16.61
C TYR A 196 -21.87 32.33 18.02
N LEU A 197 -21.04 31.29 18.23
CA LEU A 197 -20.83 30.71 19.56
C LEU A 197 -20.14 31.70 20.49
N THR A 198 -19.13 32.41 20.00
CA THR A 198 -18.44 33.48 20.74
C THR A 198 -19.37 34.60 21.15
N ALA A 199 -20.35 34.95 20.30
CA ALA A 199 -21.35 35.97 20.66
C ALA A 199 -22.26 35.56 21.83
N ALA A 200 -22.41 34.25 22.10
CA ALA A 200 -23.11 33.75 23.28
C ALA A 200 -22.16 33.58 24.46
N ASP A 201 -21.16 32.70 24.31
CA ASP A 201 -20.03 32.50 25.22
C ASP A 201 -18.95 31.72 24.44
N TRP A 202 -17.74 32.26 24.37
CA TRP A 202 -16.62 31.64 23.65
C TRP A 202 -16.32 30.21 24.11
N ARG A 203 -16.68 29.84 25.35
CA ARG A 203 -16.50 28.48 25.89
C ARG A 203 -17.20 27.41 25.06
N TRP A 204 -18.30 27.76 24.39
CA TRP A 204 -19.02 26.84 23.51
C TRP A 204 -18.26 26.49 22.24
N CYS A 205 -17.30 27.32 21.81
CA CYS A 205 -16.40 26.98 20.71
C CYS A 205 -15.63 25.68 21.00
N PHE A 206 -15.33 25.42 22.28
CA PHE A 206 -14.74 24.15 22.73
C PHE A 206 -15.80 23.13 23.15
N GLY A 207 -16.90 23.61 23.75
CA GLY A 207 -17.97 22.76 24.28
C GLY A 207 -18.68 21.93 23.21
N ILE A 208 -18.80 22.44 21.98
CA ILE A 208 -19.38 21.72 20.84
C ILE A 208 -18.67 20.39 20.54
N ASN A 209 -17.39 20.28 20.87
CA ASN A 209 -16.60 19.09 20.59
C ASN A 209 -16.99 17.92 21.50
N LEU A 210 -17.42 18.19 22.74
CA LEU A 210 -17.71 17.18 23.76
C LEU A 210 -18.80 16.18 23.33
N PRO A 211 -20.04 16.60 22.98
CA PRO A 211 -21.08 15.66 22.59
C PRO A 211 -20.73 14.88 21.33
N ILE A 212 -20.03 15.52 20.38
CA ILE A 212 -19.64 14.88 19.11
C ILE A 212 -18.55 13.81 19.37
N CYS A 213 -17.58 14.08 20.23
CA CYS A 213 -16.55 13.10 20.59
C CYS A 213 -17.15 11.90 21.34
N VAL A 214 -18.06 12.15 22.30
CA VAL A 214 -18.77 11.07 23.01
C VAL A 214 -19.60 10.24 22.04
N LEU A 215 -20.33 10.87 21.12
CA LEU A 215 -21.08 10.17 20.09
C LEU A 215 -20.14 9.35 19.17
N GLY A 216 -19.01 9.92 18.76
CA GLY A 216 -17.99 9.23 17.97
C GLY A 216 -17.42 8.01 18.69
N ILE A 217 -17.11 8.13 19.99
CA ILE A 217 -16.66 7.03 20.84
C ILE A 217 -17.68 5.88 20.82
N VAL A 218 -18.95 6.20 21.05
CA VAL A 218 -20.06 5.23 21.07
C VAL A 218 -20.23 4.56 19.70
N ILE A 219 -20.31 5.33 18.62
CA ILE A 219 -20.51 4.79 17.27
C ILE A 219 -19.32 3.93 16.86
N ILE A 220 -18.08 4.38 17.07
CA ILE A 220 -16.89 3.61 16.72
C ILE A 220 -16.83 2.30 17.52
N PHE A 221 -17.21 2.32 18.80
CA PHE A 221 -17.20 1.14 19.66
C PHE A 221 -18.23 0.09 19.23
N PHE A 222 -19.48 0.50 18.95
CA PHE A 222 -20.55 -0.45 18.63
C PHE A 222 -20.62 -0.81 17.14
N VAL A 223 -20.28 0.12 16.23
CA VAL A 223 -20.49 -0.05 14.78
C VAL A 223 -19.21 -0.41 14.04
N LEU A 224 -18.08 0.20 14.36
CA LEU A 224 -16.83 0.02 13.59
C LEU A 224 -15.87 -0.99 14.20
N ARG A 225 -15.94 -1.29 15.51
CA ARG A 225 -14.96 -2.13 16.21
C ARG A 225 -14.65 -3.46 15.50
N GLY A 226 -15.66 -4.15 14.96
CA GLY A 226 -15.49 -5.41 14.23
C GLY A 226 -14.97 -5.28 12.79
N GLU A 227 -15.03 -4.08 12.21
CA GLU A 227 -14.62 -3.80 10.84
C GLU A 227 -13.18 -3.26 10.75
N LEU A 228 -12.68 -2.68 11.85
CA LEU A 228 -11.35 -2.09 11.92
C LEU A 228 -10.24 -3.14 11.91
N VAL A 229 -9.14 -2.83 11.22
CA VAL A 229 -7.95 -3.69 11.22
C VAL A 229 -7.36 -3.73 12.63
N GLY A 230 -6.99 -4.94 13.05
CA GLY A 230 -6.36 -5.17 14.35
C GLY A 230 -4.95 -4.57 14.43
N PRO A 231 -4.28 -4.80 15.57
CA PRO A 231 -2.84 -4.61 15.68
C PRO A 231 -2.09 -5.38 14.58
N GLN A 232 -1.05 -4.78 14.01
CA GLN A 232 -0.17 -5.46 13.06
C GLN A 232 0.66 -6.52 13.79
N PRO A 233 0.91 -7.70 13.19
CA PRO A 233 1.72 -8.74 13.82
C PRO A 233 3.17 -8.26 13.97
N LEU A 234 3.73 -8.37 15.17
CA LEU A 234 5.08 -7.95 15.51
C LEU A 234 6.01 -9.17 15.61
N HIS A 235 7.05 -9.20 14.77
CA HIS A 235 8.13 -10.21 14.86
C HIS A 235 8.76 -10.19 16.26
N GLY A 236 8.95 -11.36 16.86
CA GLY A 236 9.51 -11.59 18.19
C GLY A 236 8.52 -11.51 19.36
N VAL A 237 7.33 -10.91 19.17
CA VAL A 237 6.30 -10.81 20.21
C VAL A 237 5.15 -11.80 19.97
N ASP A 238 4.77 -11.98 18.70
CA ASP A 238 3.64 -12.81 18.29
C ASP A 238 4.07 -14.17 17.69
N ASP A 239 5.39 -14.48 17.71
CA ASP A 239 5.96 -15.71 17.10
C ASP A 239 5.80 -16.98 17.98
N GLY A 240 5.25 -16.85 19.19
CA GLY A 240 4.86 -17.98 20.03
C GLY A 240 3.37 -18.31 19.88
N GLY A 241 3.07 -19.53 19.43
CA GLY A 241 1.73 -20.01 19.13
C GLY A 241 0.64 -19.57 20.12
N ALA A 242 -0.49 -19.14 19.55
CA ALA A 242 -1.76 -18.90 20.22
C ALA A 242 -1.72 -17.96 21.45
N VAL A 243 -1.57 -16.65 21.22
CA VAL A 243 -2.14 -15.68 22.16
C VAL A 243 -2.79 -14.47 21.49
N THR A 244 -3.91 -14.70 20.79
CA THR A 244 -4.91 -13.64 20.53
C THR A 244 -5.70 -13.37 21.81
N GLY A 245 -5.07 -12.73 22.79
CA GLY A 245 -5.70 -12.25 24.01
C GLY A 245 -5.44 -10.74 24.19
N PRO A 246 -6.39 -9.92 24.66
CA PRO A 246 -6.15 -8.50 24.97
C PRO A 246 -5.08 -8.25 26.05
N ARG A 247 -4.62 -9.31 26.71
CA ARG A 247 -3.77 -9.31 27.92
C ARG A 247 -2.31 -9.70 27.66
N THR A 248 -1.89 -9.94 26.41
CA THR A 248 -0.46 -10.07 26.09
C THR A 248 0.25 -8.73 26.12
N THR A 249 0.54 -8.35 27.36
CA THR A 249 1.56 -7.42 27.83
C THR A 249 1.71 -6.18 26.97
N VAL A 250 0.87 -5.17 27.23
CA VAL A 250 1.05 -3.77 26.77
C VAL A 250 2.52 -3.36 26.83
N GLY A 251 3.26 -3.78 27.88
CA GLY A 251 4.70 -3.59 28.00
C GLY A 251 5.54 -4.14 26.84
N ARG A 252 5.30 -5.36 26.35
CA ARG A 252 6.06 -5.93 25.21
C ARG A 252 5.79 -5.16 23.91
N ARG A 253 4.56 -4.71 23.72
CA ARG A 253 4.19 -3.85 22.58
C ARG A 253 4.73 -2.43 22.69
N LEU A 254 4.90 -1.92 23.91
CA LEU A 254 5.57 -0.64 24.11
C LEU A 254 7.07 -0.72 23.78
N VAL A 255 7.71 -1.88 23.94
CA VAL A 255 9.14 -2.04 23.59
C VAL A 255 9.39 -2.00 22.08
N THR A 256 8.39 -2.32 21.25
CA THR A 256 8.50 -2.24 19.78
C THR A 256 8.30 -0.83 19.24
N LEU A 257 7.92 0.13 20.10
CA LEU A 257 7.88 1.54 19.74
C LEU A 257 9.29 2.06 19.52
N ASP A 258 9.41 2.92 18.52
CA ASP A 258 10.60 3.75 18.33
C ASP A 258 10.57 4.93 19.30
N ILE A 259 10.67 4.63 20.60
CA ILE A 259 10.64 5.64 21.67
C ILE A 259 11.79 6.63 21.49
N GLY A 260 12.98 6.14 21.07
CA GLY A 260 14.14 6.97 20.81
C GLY A 260 13.87 7.99 19.70
N GLY A 261 13.43 7.54 18.53
CA GLY A 261 13.09 8.39 17.41
C GLY A 261 11.95 9.37 17.75
N GLN A 262 10.89 8.89 18.41
CA GLN A 262 9.77 9.73 18.83
C GLN A 262 10.18 10.84 19.80
N LEU A 263 10.97 10.53 20.85
CA LEU A 263 11.39 11.54 21.81
C LEU A 263 12.33 12.56 21.18
N LEU A 264 13.29 12.11 20.37
CA LEU A 264 14.20 13.02 19.66
C LEU A 264 13.43 13.94 18.70
N PHE A 265 12.45 13.41 17.96
CA PHE A 265 11.61 14.22 17.09
C PHE A 265 10.77 15.21 17.90
N LEU A 266 10.02 14.74 18.91
CA LEU A 266 9.13 15.58 19.71
C LEU A 266 9.89 16.72 20.41
N PHE A 267 11.02 16.44 21.05
CA PHE A 267 11.81 17.48 21.73
C PHE A 267 12.58 18.35 20.75
N GLY A 268 13.21 17.77 19.73
CA GLY A 268 13.97 18.54 18.74
C GLY A 268 13.08 19.49 17.97
N PHE A 269 12.05 18.95 17.32
CA PHE A 269 11.08 19.74 16.56
C PHE A 269 10.27 20.67 17.44
N GLY A 270 9.85 20.21 18.62
CA GLY A 270 9.09 21.00 19.58
C GLY A 270 9.86 22.22 20.09
N LEU A 271 11.14 22.06 20.45
CA LEU A 271 12.00 23.16 20.89
C LEU A 271 12.28 24.17 19.76
N VAL A 272 12.45 23.71 18.52
CA VAL A 272 12.62 24.60 17.36
C VAL A 272 11.38 25.45 17.17
N ILE A 273 10.18 24.85 17.15
CA ILE A 273 8.95 25.62 17.00
C ILE A 273 8.74 26.54 18.21
N LEU A 274 8.96 26.06 19.44
CA LEU A 274 8.86 26.87 20.66
C LEU A 274 9.76 28.12 20.59
N ALA A 275 11.01 27.94 20.16
CA ALA A 275 11.94 29.04 19.98
C ALA A 275 11.39 30.08 19.00
N PHE A 276 10.87 29.63 17.85
CA PHE A 276 10.24 30.53 16.89
C PHE A 276 9.04 31.24 17.51
N THR A 277 8.14 30.50 18.20
CA THR A 277 6.94 31.07 18.80
C THR A 277 7.25 32.20 19.80
N TRP A 278 8.36 32.11 20.53
CA TRP A 278 8.84 33.15 21.45
C TRP A 278 9.64 34.28 20.80
N ALA A 279 10.27 34.02 19.66
CA ALA A 279 11.24 34.93 19.05
C ALA A 279 10.57 36.17 18.47
N GLY A 280 10.85 37.32 19.07
CA GLY A 280 10.34 38.63 18.64
C GLY A 280 8.90 38.94 19.04
N SER A 281 8.16 37.96 19.56
CA SER A 281 6.81 38.10 20.08
C SER A 281 6.81 38.36 21.60
N THR A 282 7.39 37.44 22.36
CA THR A 282 7.48 37.47 23.83
C THR A 282 8.88 37.88 24.29
N TYR A 283 9.93 37.39 23.61
CA TYR A 283 11.33 37.67 23.94
C TYR A 283 12.10 38.17 22.73
N ALA A 284 13.10 39.04 22.94
CA ALA A 284 13.99 39.46 21.87
C ALA A 284 14.75 38.26 21.27
N TRP A 285 15.08 38.31 19.97
CA TRP A 285 15.79 37.24 19.25
C TRP A 285 17.13 36.82 19.88
N ASN A 286 17.82 37.75 20.54
CA ASN A 286 19.09 37.51 21.23
C ASN A 286 18.92 37.00 22.67
N SER A 287 17.69 36.86 23.15
CA SER A 287 17.40 36.38 24.50
C SER A 287 17.82 34.91 24.65
N VAL A 288 18.32 34.58 25.84
CA VAL A 288 18.66 33.20 26.23
C VAL A 288 17.44 32.29 26.09
N HIS A 289 16.24 32.80 26.38
CA HIS A 289 14.98 32.07 26.25
C HIS A 289 14.66 31.64 24.81
N VAL A 290 15.21 32.32 23.79
CA VAL A 290 15.03 31.97 22.38
C VAL A 290 16.19 31.14 21.87
N LEU A 291 17.43 31.58 22.14
CA LEU A 291 18.63 30.95 21.61
C LEU A 291 18.86 29.54 22.15
N VAL A 292 18.59 29.30 23.45
CA VAL A 292 18.80 27.98 24.06
C VAL A 292 17.86 26.92 23.46
N PRO A 293 16.52 27.12 23.42
CA PRO A 293 15.63 26.17 22.75
C PRO A 293 15.92 26.03 21.25
N LEU A 294 16.31 27.11 20.56
CA LEU A 294 16.63 27.05 19.14
C LEU A 294 17.85 26.15 18.87
N VAL A 295 18.98 26.42 19.53
CA VAL A 295 20.22 25.68 19.32
C VAL A 295 20.06 24.24 19.80
N LEU A 296 19.49 24.03 20.98
CA LEU A 296 19.25 22.69 21.51
C LEU A 296 18.27 21.91 20.62
N GLY A 297 17.20 22.56 20.16
CA GLY A 297 16.22 21.97 19.25
C GLY A 297 16.84 21.54 17.92
N VAL A 298 17.67 22.40 17.30
CA VAL A 298 18.39 22.07 16.06
C VAL A 298 19.35 20.90 16.28
N VAL A 299 20.10 20.88 17.39
CA VAL A 299 21.03 19.80 17.72
C VAL A 299 20.28 18.47 17.94
N ILE A 300 19.18 18.48 18.71
CA ILE A 300 18.37 17.28 18.95
C ILE A 300 17.67 16.81 17.66
N PHE A 301 17.20 17.73 16.81
CA PHE A 301 16.60 17.38 15.53
C PHE A 301 17.64 16.80 14.55
N ALA A 302 18.87 17.31 14.54
CA ALA A 302 19.97 16.70 13.80
C ALA A 302 20.32 15.30 14.34
N ALA A 303 20.27 15.13 15.66
CA ALA A 303 20.43 13.81 16.29
C ALA A 303 19.30 12.85 15.91
N TRP A 304 18.05 13.34 15.78
CA TRP A 304 16.93 12.55 15.24
C TRP A 304 17.19 12.10 13.80
N LEU A 305 17.63 12.99 12.90
CA LEU A 305 17.99 12.61 11.53
C LEU A 305 19.10 11.55 11.49
N PHE A 306 20.11 11.70 12.34
CA PHE A 306 21.17 10.71 12.48
C PHE A 306 20.67 9.38 13.03
N TYR A 307 19.73 9.41 13.99
CA TYR A 307 19.09 8.23 14.55
C TYR A 307 18.28 7.47 13.50
N GLU A 308 17.42 8.16 12.73
CA GLU A 308 16.65 7.56 11.62
C GLU A 308 17.56 6.98 10.54
N TYR A 309 18.66 7.68 10.23
CA TYR A 309 19.70 7.14 9.37
C TYR A 309 20.28 5.85 9.95
N MET A 310 20.62 5.79 11.24
CA MET A 310 21.16 4.59 11.87
C MET A 310 20.16 3.43 12.03
N MET A 311 18.86 3.71 12.01
CA MET A 311 17.77 2.72 12.05
C MET A 311 17.53 1.98 10.73
N VAL A 312 18.24 2.34 9.65
CA VAL A 312 18.25 1.55 8.41
C VAL A 312 18.70 0.11 8.69
N PRO A 313 18.01 -0.93 8.16
CA PRO A 313 18.23 -2.34 8.55
C PRO A 313 19.68 -2.83 8.49
N GLU A 314 20.49 -2.27 7.59
CA GLU A 314 21.88 -2.65 7.36
C GLU A 314 22.85 -2.08 8.42
N ARG A 315 22.42 -1.11 9.23
CA ARG A 315 23.28 -0.31 10.13
C ARG A 315 23.19 -0.75 11.58
N ALA A 316 24.03 -0.16 12.43
CA ALA A 316 24.24 -0.60 13.81
C ALA A 316 22.97 -0.56 14.67
N LEU A 317 22.19 0.53 14.64
CA LEU A 317 20.92 0.60 15.38
C LEU A 317 19.85 -0.28 14.76
N GLY A 318 19.72 -0.32 13.43
CA GLY A 318 18.78 -1.23 12.75
C GLY A 318 19.03 -2.71 13.07
N LYS A 319 20.31 -3.13 13.19
CA LYS A 319 20.70 -4.48 13.62
C LYS A 319 20.43 -4.72 15.11
N ARG A 320 20.70 -3.73 15.98
CA ARG A 320 20.55 -3.84 17.43
C ARG A 320 19.09 -3.79 17.88
N LEU A 321 18.30 -2.92 17.26
CA LEU A 321 16.89 -2.66 17.51
C LEU A 321 16.03 -3.24 16.38
N TRP A 322 16.35 -4.47 15.96
CA TRP A 322 15.67 -5.17 14.86
C TRP A 322 14.14 -5.34 15.08
N PHE A 323 13.69 -5.22 16.33
CA PHE A 323 12.28 -5.30 16.74
C PHE A 323 11.55 -3.95 16.70
N GLN A 324 12.24 -2.82 16.46
CA GLN A 324 11.65 -1.49 16.35
C GLN A 324 11.54 -1.07 14.89
N LYS A 325 10.40 -0.49 14.51
CA LYS A 325 10.22 0.12 13.19
C LYS A 325 10.50 1.62 13.25
N PRO A 326 11.32 2.17 12.33
CA PRO A 326 11.60 3.60 12.29
C PRO A 326 10.31 4.40 12.07
N MET A 327 10.24 5.57 12.68
CA MET A 327 9.07 6.45 12.61
C MET A 327 8.87 7.01 11.19
N VAL A 328 9.95 7.39 10.50
CA VAL A 328 9.90 7.85 9.10
C VAL A 328 10.93 7.07 8.28
N PRO A 329 10.52 6.33 7.24
CA PRO A 329 11.46 5.61 6.40
C PRO A 329 12.52 6.54 5.78
N TRP A 330 13.80 6.25 6.03
CA TRP A 330 14.93 7.08 5.59
C TRP A 330 14.94 7.37 4.08
N HIS A 331 14.53 6.39 3.26
CA HIS A 331 14.47 6.56 1.80
C HIS A 331 13.48 7.65 1.35
N LEU A 332 12.45 7.96 2.15
CA LEU A 332 11.53 9.06 1.88
C LEU A 332 12.17 10.41 2.21
N ILE A 333 12.93 10.49 3.30
CA ILE A 333 13.65 11.71 3.73
C ILE A 333 14.68 12.13 2.67
N GLN A 334 15.39 11.16 2.08
CA GLN A 334 16.39 11.45 1.04
C GLN A 334 15.76 11.87 -0.31
N ASN A 335 14.47 11.63 -0.52
CA ASN A 335 13.88 11.85 -1.82
C ASN A 335 13.55 13.32 -2.08
N ARG A 336 14.10 13.87 -3.16
CA ARG A 336 13.88 15.27 -3.57
C ARG A 336 12.39 15.62 -3.71
N ASN A 337 11.59 14.76 -4.34
CA ASN A 337 10.17 15.06 -4.59
C ASN A 337 9.38 15.12 -3.28
N ILE A 338 9.74 14.30 -2.28
CA ILE A 338 9.15 14.37 -0.94
C ILE A 338 9.47 15.70 -0.28
N GLY A 339 10.72 16.16 -0.32
CA GLY A 339 11.11 17.47 0.23
C GLY A 339 10.39 18.64 -0.44
N LEU A 340 10.27 18.63 -1.77
CA LEU A 340 9.55 19.66 -2.52
C LEU A 340 8.05 19.66 -2.19
N LEU A 341 7.41 18.49 -2.15
CA LEU A 341 6.00 18.36 -1.76
C LEU A 341 5.75 18.77 -0.30
N PHE A 342 6.68 18.44 0.60
CA PHE A 342 6.62 18.88 1.99
C PHE A 342 6.60 20.40 2.05
N TYR A 343 7.50 21.08 1.32
CA TYR A 343 7.52 22.55 1.27
C TYR A 343 6.24 23.15 0.67
N ILE A 344 5.65 22.53 -0.36
CA ILE A 344 4.39 23.01 -0.96
C ILE A 344 3.23 22.91 0.03
N ASN A 345 3.11 21.79 0.76
CA ASN A 345 2.08 21.62 1.79
C ASN A 345 2.33 22.56 2.98
N PHE A 346 3.59 22.77 3.35
CA PHE A 346 4.01 23.74 4.35
C PHE A 346 3.58 25.16 3.98
N SER A 347 3.86 25.59 2.75
CA SER A 347 3.42 26.89 2.23
C SER A 347 1.90 27.03 2.17
N THR A 348 1.18 25.95 1.82
CA THR A 348 -0.29 25.91 1.85
C THR A 348 -0.80 26.16 3.27
N GLY A 349 -0.17 25.54 4.26
CA GLY A 349 -0.47 25.73 5.67
C GLY A 349 -0.20 27.16 6.13
N MET A 350 0.96 27.71 5.77
CA MET A 350 1.30 29.10 6.06
C MET A 350 0.20 30.05 5.58
N ALA A 351 -0.13 30.02 4.29
CA ALA A 351 -1.10 30.92 3.69
C ALA A 351 -2.52 30.74 4.25
N MET A 352 -2.97 29.50 4.39
CA MET A 352 -4.32 29.21 4.88
C MET A 352 -4.54 29.75 6.29
N TYR A 353 -3.61 29.50 7.21
CA TYR A 353 -3.71 29.99 8.59
C TYR A 353 -3.55 31.52 8.63
N SER A 354 -2.66 32.09 7.83
CA SER A 354 -2.52 33.54 7.69
C SER A 354 -3.83 34.20 7.29
N VAL A 355 -4.51 33.69 6.26
CA VAL A 355 -5.80 34.25 5.83
C VAL A 355 -6.86 34.08 6.92
N LEU A 356 -7.00 32.88 7.50
CA LEU A 356 -8.05 32.61 8.47
C LEU A 356 -7.93 33.44 9.76
N TYR A 357 -6.70 33.65 10.27
CA TYR A 357 -6.48 34.35 11.53
C TYR A 357 -6.25 35.85 11.35
N PHE A 358 -5.38 36.28 10.42
CA PHE A 358 -5.02 37.71 10.31
C PHE A 358 -6.07 38.53 9.55
N VAL A 359 -6.85 37.93 8.65
CA VAL A 359 -7.99 38.64 8.07
C VAL A 359 -9.10 38.82 9.12
N ASP A 360 -9.29 37.85 10.02
CA ASP A 360 -10.24 38.02 11.13
C ASP A 360 -9.80 39.17 12.05
N LEU A 361 -8.53 39.19 12.45
CA LEU A 361 -7.97 40.29 13.24
C LEU A 361 -8.17 41.64 12.55
N TYR A 362 -8.06 41.71 11.22
CA TYR A 362 -8.37 42.93 10.49
C TYR A 362 -9.84 43.33 10.60
N PHE A 363 -10.78 42.40 10.41
CA PHE A 363 -12.20 42.70 10.52
C PHE A 363 -12.62 43.09 11.94
N THR A 364 -12.06 42.42 12.94
CA THR A 364 -12.39 42.65 14.34
C THR A 364 -11.72 43.91 14.89
N LEU A 365 -10.40 44.08 14.72
CA LEU A 365 -9.64 45.18 15.33
C LEU A 365 -9.67 46.47 14.50
N ILE A 366 -9.63 46.38 13.16
CA ILE A 366 -9.57 47.58 12.30
C ILE A 366 -10.97 48.03 11.88
N LEU A 367 -11.85 47.10 11.48
CA LEU A 367 -13.21 47.44 11.05
C LEU A 367 -14.25 47.42 12.19
N GLY A 368 -13.87 46.96 13.38
CA GLY A 368 -14.76 46.93 14.56
C GLY A 368 -15.95 45.99 14.39
N TYR A 369 -15.80 44.90 13.63
CA TYR A 369 -16.89 43.93 13.45
C TYR A 369 -17.06 43.05 14.69
N SER A 370 -18.29 42.64 14.97
CA SER A 370 -18.56 41.59 15.96
C SER A 370 -17.97 40.25 15.51
N ALA A 371 -17.69 39.35 16.46
CA ALA A 371 -17.20 37.99 16.18
C ALA A 371 -18.03 37.27 15.11
N SER A 372 -19.36 37.35 15.22
CA SER A 372 -20.31 36.78 14.26
C SER A 372 -20.15 37.36 12.85
N LYS A 373 -20.02 38.69 12.75
CA LYS A 373 -19.90 39.37 11.46
C LYS A 373 -18.54 39.10 10.82
N ALA A 374 -17.45 39.13 11.59
CA ALA A 374 -16.10 38.82 11.15
C ALA A 374 -16.00 37.37 10.63
N GLY A 375 -16.52 36.41 11.40
CA GLY A 375 -16.61 35.01 11.01
C GLY A 375 -17.37 34.78 9.70
N VAL A 376 -18.50 35.48 9.49
CA VAL A 376 -19.24 35.44 8.21
C VAL A 376 -18.42 35.99 7.04
N GLN A 377 -17.60 37.03 7.25
CA GLN A 377 -16.76 37.56 6.16
C GLN A 377 -15.66 36.59 5.75
N LEU A 378 -15.16 35.74 6.64
CA LEU A 378 -14.19 34.71 6.27
C LEU A 378 -14.76 33.67 5.30
N LEU A 379 -16.09 33.55 5.20
CA LEU A 379 -16.73 32.68 4.22
C LEU A 379 -16.37 33.07 2.78
N TYR A 380 -15.95 34.32 2.50
CA TYR A 380 -15.44 34.71 1.18
C TYR A 380 -14.22 33.89 0.73
N TYR A 381 -13.49 33.25 1.64
CA TYR A 381 -12.40 32.33 1.31
C TYR A 381 -12.90 31.03 0.67
N THR A 382 -14.12 30.61 1.02
CA THR A 382 -14.70 29.29 0.69
C THR A 382 -15.05 29.14 -0.78
N PRO A 383 -15.75 30.08 -1.44
CA PRO A 383 -15.96 30.02 -2.88
C PRO A 383 -14.63 29.91 -3.65
N GLY A 384 -13.60 30.60 -3.17
CA GLY A 384 -12.24 30.48 -3.67
C GLY A 384 -11.71 29.05 -3.64
N ILE A 385 -11.71 28.44 -2.45
CA ILE A 385 -11.31 27.03 -2.27
C ILE A 385 -12.12 26.11 -3.18
N GLY A 386 -13.45 26.29 -3.23
CA GLY A 386 -14.33 25.49 -4.09
C GLY A 386 -13.97 25.59 -5.56
N CYS A 387 -13.74 26.80 -6.07
CA CYS A 387 -13.25 27.02 -7.44
C CYS A 387 -11.90 26.35 -7.68
N GLY A 388 -10.96 26.45 -6.73
CA GLY A 388 -9.64 25.82 -6.82
C GLY A 388 -9.71 24.29 -6.86
N VAL A 389 -10.53 23.68 -5.98
CA VAL A 389 -10.74 22.23 -5.95
C VAL A 389 -11.39 21.73 -7.23
N TYR A 390 -12.40 22.45 -7.74
CA TYR A 390 -13.04 22.12 -9.01
C TYR A 390 -12.05 22.22 -10.17
N ALA A 391 -11.23 23.27 -10.23
CA ALA A 391 -10.18 23.40 -11.23
C ALA A 391 -9.14 22.26 -11.13
N ALA A 392 -8.71 21.89 -9.91
CA ALA A 392 -7.83 20.75 -9.69
C ALA A 392 -8.45 19.44 -10.18
N MET A 393 -9.75 19.22 -9.94
CA MET A 393 -10.50 18.07 -10.43
C MET A 393 -10.49 18.03 -11.97
N VAL A 394 -10.71 19.17 -12.63
CA VAL A 394 -10.64 19.29 -14.10
C VAL A 394 -9.24 18.99 -14.61
N PHE A 395 -8.21 19.59 -14.00
CA PHE A 395 -6.82 19.39 -14.41
C PHE A 395 -6.36 17.94 -14.25
N CYS A 396 -6.78 17.26 -13.18
CA CYS A 396 -6.41 15.87 -12.91
C CYS A 396 -7.20 14.87 -13.77
N ASN A 397 -8.49 15.12 -14.07
CA ASN A 397 -9.36 14.13 -14.72
C ASN A 397 -9.63 14.36 -16.21
N ILE A 398 -9.63 15.62 -16.65
CA ILE A 398 -10.05 16.01 -18.01
C ILE A 398 -8.82 16.36 -18.85
N TRP A 399 -8.14 17.46 -18.51
CA TRP A 399 -6.98 17.98 -19.23
C TRP A 399 -6.24 18.95 -18.32
N PRO A 400 -4.91 18.87 -18.16
CA PRO A 400 -3.93 18.05 -18.89
C PRO A 400 -3.76 16.61 -18.37
N ARG A 401 -4.56 16.17 -17.40
CA ARG A 401 -4.47 14.87 -16.71
C ARG A 401 -3.13 14.67 -16.03
N ASN A 402 -2.69 15.67 -15.30
CA ASN A 402 -1.49 15.55 -14.49
C ASN A 402 -1.64 16.34 -13.20
N THR A 403 -0.78 16.04 -12.24
CA THR A 403 -0.76 16.68 -10.93
C THR A 403 0.16 17.90 -10.88
N PHE A 404 1.09 18.06 -11.83
CA PHE A 404 2.01 19.19 -11.88
C PHE A 404 1.28 20.53 -12.10
N VAL A 405 0.41 20.61 -13.11
CA VAL A 405 -0.28 21.86 -13.46
C VAL A 405 -1.11 22.44 -12.32
N PRO A 406 -1.97 21.68 -11.61
CA PRO A 406 -2.70 22.24 -10.49
C PRO A 406 -1.79 22.65 -9.33
N LEU A 407 -0.69 21.93 -9.06
CA LEU A 407 0.26 22.28 -8.00
C LEU A 407 1.03 23.57 -8.31
N PHE A 408 1.51 23.71 -9.55
CA PHE A 408 2.25 24.89 -9.99
C PHE A 408 1.36 26.14 -10.03
N LEU A 409 0.18 26.03 -10.66
CA LEU A 409 -0.79 27.12 -10.70
C LEU A 409 -1.30 27.47 -9.31
N GLY A 410 -1.61 26.47 -8.47
CA GLY A 410 -2.06 26.69 -7.10
C GLY A 410 -1.03 27.44 -6.25
N SER A 411 0.25 27.05 -6.35
CA SER A 411 1.36 27.74 -5.65
C SER A 411 1.52 29.18 -6.14
N THR A 412 1.39 29.41 -7.44
CA THR A 412 1.52 30.75 -8.04
C THR A 412 0.35 31.65 -7.68
N ILE A 413 -0.89 31.16 -7.82
CA ILE A 413 -2.11 31.91 -7.51
C ILE A 413 -2.16 32.27 -6.04
N GLU A 414 -1.78 31.35 -5.14
CA GLU A 414 -1.77 31.67 -3.72
C GLU A 414 -0.71 32.71 -3.37
N ALA A 415 0.52 32.58 -3.88
CA ALA A 415 1.58 33.53 -3.61
C ALA A 415 1.20 34.95 -4.06
N VAL A 416 0.63 35.06 -5.27
CA VAL A 416 0.09 36.32 -5.78
C VAL A 416 -1.10 36.78 -4.94
N GLY A 417 -1.99 35.87 -4.54
CA GLY A 417 -3.18 36.19 -3.75
C GLY A 417 -2.85 36.76 -2.38
N ILE A 418 -1.85 36.22 -1.68
CA ILE A 418 -1.37 36.75 -0.40
C ILE A 418 -0.79 38.16 -0.57
N GLY A 419 0.02 38.40 -1.62
CA GLY A 419 0.56 39.73 -1.92
C GLY A 419 -0.53 40.75 -2.27
N LEU A 420 -1.50 40.36 -3.10
CA LEU A 420 -2.64 41.21 -3.45
C LEU A 420 -3.59 41.44 -2.26
N LEU A 421 -3.71 40.49 -1.34
CA LEU A 421 -4.49 40.65 -0.13
C LEU A 421 -3.85 41.69 0.80
N ALA A 422 -2.52 41.66 0.98
CA ALA A 422 -1.79 42.69 1.71
C ALA A 422 -2.03 44.08 1.10
N TRP A 423 -1.94 44.19 -0.23
CA TRP A 423 -2.29 45.42 -0.95
C TRP A 423 -3.75 45.85 -0.73
N ALA A 424 -4.71 44.93 -0.86
CA ALA A 424 -6.12 45.24 -0.68
C ALA A 424 -6.41 45.79 0.73
N MET A 425 -5.81 45.18 1.75
CA MET A 425 -5.91 45.63 3.14
C MET A 425 -5.30 47.04 3.33
N SER A 426 -4.21 47.36 2.62
CA SER A 426 -3.62 48.71 2.66
C SER A 426 -4.58 49.77 2.11
N THR A 427 -5.34 49.44 1.05
CA THR A 427 -6.31 50.38 0.46
C THR A 427 -7.56 50.60 1.33
N GLY A 428 -7.84 49.69 2.26
CA GLY A 428 -9.00 49.75 3.14
C GLY A 428 -10.36 49.48 2.47
N ARG A 429 -10.40 49.11 1.17
CA ARG A 429 -11.65 48.86 0.45
C ARG A 429 -12.15 47.43 0.68
N THR A 430 -13.24 47.28 1.42
CA THR A 430 -13.78 45.97 1.83
C THR A 430 -14.13 45.06 0.65
N ALA A 431 -14.71 45.59 -0.43
CA ALA A 431 -15.03 44.80 -1.63
C ALA A 431 -13.77 44.21 -2.28
N THR A 432 -12.68 44.97 -2.31
CA THR A 432 -11.38 44.50 -2.83
C THR A 432 -10.80 43.42 -1.92
N ILE A 433 -10.88 43.59 -0.60
CA ILE A 433 -10.44 42.59 0.38
C ILE A 433 -11.19 41.28 0.16
N TYR A 434 -12.53 41.30 0.06
CA TYR A 434 -13.33 40.08 -0.17
C TYR A 434 -12.96 39.37 -1.48
N GLY A 435 -12.74 40.13 -2.55
CA GLY A 435 -12.27 39.59 -3.83
C GLY A 435 -10.90 38.91 -3.71
N MET A 436 -9.95 39.52 -2.99
CA MET A 436 -8.60 38.97 -2.83
C MET A 436 -8.55 37.79 -1.85
N VAL A 437 -9.39 37.79 -0.81
CA VAL A 437 -9.60 36.61 0.05
C VAL A 437 -10.11 35.45 -0.79
N ALA A 438 -11.13 35.63 -1.61
CA ALA A 438 -11.62 34.59 -2.52
C ALA A 438 -10.53 34.11 -3.49
N PHE A 439 -9.76 35.05 -4.08
CA PHE A 439 -8.67 34.70 -5.00
C PHE A 439 -7.56 33.88 -4.32
N SER A 440 -7.15 34.22 -3.09
CA SER A 440 -6.18 33.43 -2.32
C SER A 440 -6.69 32.01 -2.06
N GLY A 441 -8.00 31.84 -1.81
CA GLY A 441 -8.64 30.54 -1.62
C GLY A 441 -8.54 29.62 -2.84
N VAL A 442 -8.54 30.17 -4.06
CA VAL A 442 -8.36 29.39 -5.30
C VAL A 442 -7.01 28.68 -5.31
N GLY A 443 -5.94 29.36 -4.86
CA GLY A 443 -4.60 28.78 -4.79
C GLY A 443 -4.47 27.68 -3.74
N THR A 444 -5.11 27.82 -2.57
CA THR A 444 -5.25 26.75 -1.57
C THR A 444 -6.03 25.55 -2.13
N GLY A 445 -7.21 25.78 -2.73
CA GLY A 445 -8.06 24.71 -3.25
C GLY A 445 -7.39 23.88 -4.36
N LEU A 446 -6.58 24.51 -5.20
CA LEU A 446 -5.82 23.84 -6.26
C LEU A 446 -4.78 22.82 -5.74
N ARG A 447 -4.33 22.93 -4.48
CA ARG A 447 -3.25 22.09 -3.92
C ARG A 447 -3.73 20.96 -3.00
N PHE A 448 -4.86 21.12 -2.31
CA PHE A 448 -5.31 20.15 -1.28
C PHE A 448 -5.33 18.69 -1.74
N MET A 449 -5.98 18.40 -2.87
CA MET A 449 -6.08 17.04 -3.40
C MET A 449 -4.84 16.64 -4.22
N PRO A 450 -4.34 17.47 -5.16
CA PRO A 450 -3.22 17.09 -6.02
C PRO A 450 -1.90 16.85 -5.27
N GLY A 451 -1.61 17.55 -4.16
CA GLY A 451 -0.36 17.38 -3.42
C GLY A 451 -0.22 15.98 -2.84
N THR A 452 -1.29 15.50 -2.19
CA THR A 452 -1.34 14.13 -1.67
C THR A 452 -1.34 13.10 -2.80
N LEU A 453 -2.11 13.34 -3.87
CA LEU A 453 -2.19 12.44 -5.02
C LEU A 453 -0.83 12.29 -5.73
N HIS A 454 -0.08 13.36 -5.88
CA HIS A 454 1.27 13.36 -6.45
C HIS A 454 2.22 12.47 -5.66
N ALA A 455 2.18 12.60 -4.33
CA ALA A 455 3.03 11.85 -3.42
C ALA A 455 2.71 10.34 -3.45
N VAL A 456 1.42 10.00 -3.45
CA VAL A 456 0.95 8.61 -3.59
C VAL A 456 1.33 8.00 -4.94
N GLY A 457 1.32 8.80 -6.01
CA GLY A 457 1.73 8.36 -7.34
C GLY A 457 3.20 7.94 -7.45
N PHE A 458 4.10 8.61 -6.70
CA PHE A 458 5.53 8.25 -6.68
C PHE A 458 5.86 7.10 -5.71
N PHE A 459 5.08 6.92 -4.65
CA PHE A 459 5.37 5.96 -3.57
C PHE A 459 4.17 5.07 -3.22
N PRO A 460 3.71 4.21 -4.15
CA PRO A 460 2.55 3.35 -3.93
C PRO A 460 2.75 2.34 -2.79
N ASN A 461 3.99 1.97 -2.49
CA ASN A 461 4.35 1.02 -1.42
C ASN A 461 4.51 1.68 -0.04
N SER A 462 4.39 3.01 0.05
CA SER A 462 4.63 3.76 1.30
C SER A 462 3.60 4.88 1.51
N ILE A 463 2.36 4.64 1.05
CA ILE A 463 1.25 5.61 1.09
C ILE A 463 1.06 6.19 2.49
N ALA A 464 0.98 5.35 3.52
CA ALA A 464 0.74 5.80 4.89
C ALA A 464 1.84 6.76 5.39
N ALA A 465 3.11 6.40 5.21
CA ALA A 465 4.25 7.23 5.64
C ALA A 465 4.31 8.55 4.88
N VAL A 466 4.09 8.52 3.56
CA VAL A 466 4.09 9.72 2.71
C VAL A 466 2.93 10.66 3.08
N VAL A 467 1.72 10.11 3.26
CA VAL A 467 0.54 10.89 3.66
C VAL A 467 0.73 11.52 5.05
N SER A 468 1.33 10.79 5.99
CA SER A 468 1.67 11.32 7.32
C SER A 468 2.70 12.45 7.22
N LEU A 469 3.76 12.28 6.42
CA LEU A 469 4.79 13.31 6.23
C LEU A 469 4.21 14.59 5.60
N MET A 470 3.31 14.46 4.62
CA MET A 470 2.56 15.60 4.09
C MET A 470 1.58 16.19 5.11
N GLY A 471 1.02 15.37 5.99
CA GLY A 471 0.15 15.78 7.08
C GLY A 471 0.84 16.67 8.11
N ILE A 472 2.15 16.49 8.35
CA ILE A 472 2.96 17.32 9.26
C ILE A 472 3.17 18.72 8.70
N ALA A 473 3.37 18.82 7.38
CA ALA A 473 3.77 20.06 6.72
C ALA A 473 2.74 21.19 6.89
N LEU A 474 1.45 20.89 6.72
CA LEU A 474 0.37 21.88 6.79
C LEU A 474 0.26 22.60 8.17
N PRO A 475 0.10 21.90 9.32
CA PRO A 475 0.06 22.56 10.62
C PRO A 475 1.40 23.18 11.00
N PHE A 476 2.53 22.62 10.56
CA PHE A 476 3.85 23.22 10.79
C PHE A 476 3.98 24.58 10.09
N GLY A 477 3.54 24.67 8.82
CA GLY A 477 3.48 25.92 8.08
C GLY A 477 2.58 26.94 8.77
N GLY A 478 1.38 26.53 9.18
CA GLY A 478 0.46 27.41 9.91
C GLY A 478 1.05 27.94 11.23
N ALA A 479 1.73 27.10 12.01
CA ALA A 479 2.39 27.52 13.24
C ALA A 479 3.48 28.57 13.00
N LEU A 480 4.33 28.35 11.98
CA LEU A 480 5.41 29.29 11.66
C LEU A 480 4.86 30.60 11.09
N SER A 481 3.83 30.57 10.23
CA SER A 481 3.28 31.80 9.67
C SER A 481 2.64 32.68 10.73
N LEU A 482 1.84 32.11 11.63
CA LEU A 482 1.24 32.86 12.74
C LEU A 482 2.31 33.51 13.62
N THR A 483 3.38 32.77 13.92
CA THR A 483 4.52 33.29 14.68
C THR A 483 5.20 34.49 14.00
N ILE A 484 5.54 34.36 12.71
CA ILE A 484 6.17 35.44 11.93
C ILE A 484 5.25 36.65 11.87
N MET A 485 3.98 36.42 11.53
CA MET A 485 3.00 37.48 11.36
C MET A 485 2.69 38.20 12.66
N THR A 486 2.55 37.48 13.78
CA THR A 486 2.33 38.08 15.10
C THR A 486 3.54 38.88 15.53
N THR A 487 4.75 38.38 15.30
CA THR A 487 5.98 39.11 15.61
C THR A 487 6.03 40.44 14.87
N VAL A 488 5.71 40.44 13.58
CA VAL A 488 5.66 41.68 12.79
C VAL A 488 4.54 42.60 13.26
N TYR A 489 3.37 42.04 13.54
CA TYR A 489 2.24 42.80 14.06
C TYR A 489 2.57 43.49 15.40
N ASN A 490 3.07 42.75 16.39
CA ASN A 490 3.39 43.27 17.73
C ASN A 490 4.44 44.38 17.69
N ASN A 491 5.41 44.32 16.76
CA ASN A 491 6.43 45.35 16.63
C ASN A 491 5.94 46.62 15.93
N LEU A 492 4.85 46.56 15.15
CA LEU A 492 4.35 47.69 14.35
C LEU A 492 2.99 48.23 14.82
N VAL A 493 2.26 47.48 15.65
CA VAL A 493 0.88 47.80 16.07
C VAL A 493 0.77 49.15 16.79
N ALA A 494 1.82 49.56 17.50
CA ALA A 494 1.87 50.82 18.23
C ALA A 494 1.96 52.04 17.30
N GLU A 495 2.49 51.87 16.09
CA GLU A 495 2.61 52.94 15.10
C GLU A 495 1.33 53.05 14.25
N ASP A 496 0.95 51.95 13.59
CA ASP A 496 -0.25 51.87 12.75
C ASP A 496 -0.76 50.43 12.74
N GLN A 497 -1.89 50.19 13.41
CA GLN A 497 -2.51 48.87 13.52
C GLN A 497 -2.88 48.25 12.17
N ARG A 498 -3.29 49.08 11.18
CA ARG A 498 -3.65 48.61 9.85
C ARG A 498 -2.40 48.18 9.10
N MET A 499 -1.39 49.04 9.08
CA MET A 499 -0.14 48.74 8.37
C MET A 499 0.61 47.58 9.03
N ALA A 500 0.51 47.40 10.34
CA ALA A 500 1.06 46.24 11.05
C ALA A 500 0.51 44.92 10.47
N LEU A 501 -0.80 44.83 10.22
CA LEU A 501 -1.42 43.65 9.59
C LEU A 501 -1.00 43.49 8.12
N VAL A 502 -0.85 44.59 7.38
CA VAL A 502 -0.35 44.54 5.98
C VAL A 502 1.08 44.00 5.94
N TRP A 503 1.97 44.53 6.78
CA TRP A 503 3.36 44.08 6.86
C TRP A 503 3.49 42.64 7.34
N ALA A 504 2.59 42.18 8.21
CA ALA A 504 2.51 40.78 8.59
C ALA A 504 2.29 39.87 7.36
N PHE A 505 1.37 40.22 6.46
CA PHE A 505 1.20 39.47 5.20
C PHE A 505 2.41 39.58 4.26
N VAL A 506 3.04 40.76 4.18
CA VAL A 506 4.25 40.95 3.37
C VAL A 506 5.40 40.07 3.87
N ALA A 507 5.51 39.84 5.18
CA ALA A 507 6.59 39.05 5.78
C ALA A 507 6.57 37.57 5.36
N ILE A 508 5.42 37.02 4.98
CA ILE A 508 5.32 35.63 4.50
C ILE A 508 5.49 35.48 2.98
N CYS A 509 5.41 36.57 2.21
CA CYS A 509 5.54 36.55 0.75
C CYS A 509 6.84 35.89 0.23
N PRO A 510 8.03 36.06 0.84
CA PRO A 510 9.25 35.37 0.41
C PRO A 510 9.11 33.84 0.45
N PHE A 511 8.47 33.31 1.50
CA PHE A 511 8.21 31.87 1.63
C PHE A 511 7.27 31.37 0.54
N MET A 512 6.27 32.17 0.17
CA MET A 512 5.36 31.87 -0.93
C MET A 512 6.08 31.89 -2.29
N GLY A 513 7.03 32.82 -2.48
CA GLY A 513 7.88 32.86 -3.67
C GLY A 513 8.72 31.59 -3.83
N VAL A 514 9.31 31.09 -2.74
CA VAL A 514 10.03 29.80 -2.75
C VAL A 514 9.09 28.65 -3.10
N CYS A 515 7.81 28.70 -2.71
CA CYS A 515 6.84 27.67 -3.07
C CYS A 515 6.64 27.55 -4.59
N ILE A 516 6.68 28.66 -5.32
CA ILE A 516 6.61 28.67 -6.78
C ILE A 516 7.83 27.93 -7.36
N VAL A 517 9.03 28.20 -6.85
CA VAL A 517 10.26 27.54 -7.30
C VAL A 517 10.20 26.04 -6.99
N CYS A 518 9.78 25.66 -5.78
CA CYS A 518 9.62 24.26 -5.41
C CYS A 518 8.60 23.53 -6.31
N ALA A 519 7.47 24.17 -6.62
CA ALA A 519 6.46 23.61 -7.51
C ALA A 519 6.96 23.53 -8.96
N ALA A 520 7.79 24.47 -9.43
CA ALA A 520 8.42 24.41 -10.74
C ALA A 520 9.42 23.27 -10.87
N CYS A 521 10.13 22.93 -9.79
CA CYS A 521 11.11 21.85 -9.74
C CYS A 521 10.49 20.46 -9.53
N LEU A 522 9.18 20.36 -9.36
CA LEU A 522 8.48 19.10 -9.13
C LEU A 522 8.54 18.21 -10.39
N GLY A 523 8.73 16.90 -10.19
CA GLY A 523 8.47 15.93 -11.25
C GLY A 523 7.01 15.99 -11.70
N ASN A 524 6.66 15.33 -12.81
CA ASN A 524 5.28 15.24 -13.26
C ASN A 524 4.71 13.84 -13.03
N VAL A 525 3.46 13.74 -12.55
CA VAL A 525 2.71 12.47 -12.48
C VAL A 525 1.50 12.60 -13.41
N GLY A 526 1.52 11.84 -14.51
CA GLY A 526 0.42 11.72 -15.44
C GLY A 526 -0.66 10.76 -14.92
N ILE A 527 -1.92 11.18 -15.00
CA ILE A 527 -3.08 10.39 -14.61
C ILE A 527 -3.67 9.79 -15.89
N VAL A 528 -3.19 8.60 -16.26
CA VAL A 528 -3.70 7.88 -17.43
C VAL A 528 -4.95 7.10 -17.01
N LYS A 529 -6.08 7.33 -17.67
CA LYS A 529 -7.20 6.37 -17.61
C LYS A 529 -6.80 5.17 -18.46
N PRO A 530 -6.78 3.94 -17.91
CA PRO A 530 -6.66 2.78 -18.77
C PRO A 530 -7.84 2.82 -19.75
N LYS A 531 -7.55 2.85 -21.06
CA LYS A 531 -8.60 2.60 -22.04
C LYS A 531 -9.02 1.13 -21.89
N PRO A 532 -10.29 0.78 -22.11
CA PRO A 532 -10.67 -0.64 -22.15
C PRO A 532 -9.87 -1.31 -23.28
N GLY A 533 -8.87 -2.12 -22.92
CA GLY A 533 -8.01 -2.85 -23.86
C GLY A 533 -6.59 -2.30 -24.07
N GLU A 534 -6.20 -1.18 -23.44
CA GLU A 534 -4.80 -0.72 -23.39
C GLU A 534 -4.44 -0.45 -21.91
N GLU A 535 -3.97 -1.49 -21.21
CA GLU A 535 -3.17 -1.32 -19.98
C GLU A 535 -1.77 -0.89 -20.42
N GLY A 536 -1.44 0.38 -20.23
CA GLY A 536 -0.11 0.92 -20.52
C GLY A 536 0.83 0.73 -19.33
N ASP A 537 1.94 0.02 -19.58
CA ASP A 537 3.35 0.36 -19.28
C ASP A 537 3.61 1.34 -18.12
N GLY A 538 3.06 1.04 -16.93
CA GLY A 538 3.00 1.96 -15.79
C GLY A 538 3.52 1.40 -14.46
N GLU A 539 4.40 0.40 -14.52
CA GLU A 539 5.45 0.08 -13.53
C GLU A 539 6.66 -0.37 -14.38
N PRO A 540 7.91 -0.44 -13.86
CA PRO A 540 8.82 -1.43 -14.40
C PRO A 540 8.25 -2.81 -14.06
N GLN A 541 7.22 -3.22 -14.81
CA GLN A 541 6.64 -4.56 -14.85
C GLN A 541 7.66 -5.59 -15.35
N HIS A 542 8.87 -5.12 -15.67
CA HIS A 542 10.08 -5.88 -15.85
C HIS A 542 10.57 -6.62 -14.58
N GLN A 543 10.19 -6.22 -13.35
CA GLN A 543 10.61 -6.96 -12.14
C GLN A 543 9.67 -8.11 -11.71
N ILE A 544 8.40 -8.10 -12.12
CA ILE A 544 7.44 -9.18 -11.78
C ILE A 544 7.73 -10.45 -12.62
N THR A 545 8.61 -10.36 -13.61
CA THR A 545 8.99 -11.47 -14.50
C THR A 545 10.42 -11.93 -14.35
N GLU A 546 11.15 -11.47 -13.34
CA GLU A 546 12.44 -12.06 -13.00
C GLU A 546 12.23 -13.12 -11.91
N ASP A 547 12.94 -14.24 -12.06
CA ASP A 547 13.01 -15.25 -11.01
C ASP A 547 13.52 -14.59 -9.72
N SER A 548 12.82 -14.82 -8.61
CA SER A 548 13.10 -14.16 -7.34
C SER A 548 13.02 -15.13 -6.18
N PRO A 549 13.74 -14.88 -5.07
CA PRO A 549 13.64 -15.71 -3.87
C PRO A 549 12.20 -15.86 -3.37
N ALA A 550 11.36 -14.84 -3.54
CA ALA A 550 9.96 -14.90 -3.15
C ALA A 550 9.17 -15.95 -3.96
N TYR A 551 9.39 -16.05 -5.28
CA TYR A 551 8.74 -17.08 -6.10
C TYR A 551 9.21 -18.49 -5.72
N ARG A 552 10.50 -18.66 -5.44
CA ARG A 552 11.09 -19.94 -5.05
C ARG A 552 10.55 -20.42 -3.69
N LEU A 553 10.46 -19.51 -2.72
CA LEU A 553 9.90 -19.80 -1.40
C LEU A 553 8.39 -20.09 -1.46
N ALA A 554 7.65 -19.35 -2.29
CA ALA A 554 6.24 -19.63 -2.53
C ALA A 554 6.03 -21.02 -3.15
N ALA A 555 6.84 -21.40 -4.14
CA ALA A 555 6.75 -22.72 -4.77
C ALA A 555 7.01 -23.87 -3.78
N ILE A 556 7.99 -23.72 -2.87
CA ILE A 556 8.25 -24.73 -1.83
C ILE A 556 7.10 -24.79 -0.82
N ARG A 557 6.57 -23.64 -0.39
CA ARG A 557 5.42 -23.58 0.52
C ARG A 557 4.19 -24.25 -0.09
N GLU A 558 3.85 -23.90 -1.33
CA GLU A 558 2.68 -24.45 -2.04
C GLU A 558 2.84 -25.96 -2.25
N THR A 559 4.04 -26.43 -2.60
CA THR A 559 4.33 -27.87 -2.67
C THR A 559 4.06 -28.57 -1.33
N PHE A 560 4.49 -27.98 -0.22
CA PHE A 560 4.25 -28.52 1.12
C PHE A 560 2.76 -28.50 1.52
N GLU A 561 2.06 -27.40 1.27
CA GLU A 561 0.63 -27.24 1.59
C GLU A 561 -0.25 -28.24 0.83
N GLU A 562 0.05 -28.47 -0.44
CA GLU A 562 -0.78 -29.31 -1.33
C GLU A 562 -0.43 -30.80 -1.24
N SER A 563 0.87 -31.13 -1.15
CA SER A 563 1.32 -32.53 -1.23
C SER A 563 1.91 -33.09 0.07
N GLY A 564 2.24 -32.24 1.04
CA GLY A 564 2.98 -32.65 2.23
C GLY A 564 4.46 -32.96 1.97
N ILE A 565 5.01 -32.63 0.79
CA ILE A 565 6.43 -32.80 0.48
C ILE A 565 7.21 -31.58 1.00
N LEU A 566 8.13 -31.80 1.94
CA LEU A 566 9.00 -30.76 2.49
C LEU A 566 10.36 -30.74 1.78
N LEU A 567 10.68 -29.63 1.11
CA LEU A 567 11.97 -29.41 0.47
C LEU A 567 12.88 -28.55 1.36
N ALA A 568 13.49 -29.20 2.36
CA ALA A 568 14.39 -28.57 3.31
C ALA A 568 15.58 -29.49 3.66
N ARG A 569 16.68 -28.91 4.13
CA ARG A 569 17.89 -29.62 4.61
C ARG A 569 18.33 -29.09 5.97
N ARG A 570 19.00 -29.90 6.79
CA ARG A 570 19.42 -29.48 8.14
C ARG A 570 20.53 -28.41 8.07
N ARG A 571 20.47 -27.41 8.95
CA ARG A 571 21.40 -26.29 8.96
C ARG A 571 22.71 -26.69 9.65
N GLY A 572 23.73 -27.01 8.85
CA GLY A 572 25.15 -27.01 9.23
C GLY A 572 25.51 -27.64 10.58
N GLU A 573 25.44 -28.97 10.68
CA GLU A 573 26.29 -29.73 11.62
C GLU A 573 27.05 -30.81 10.86
N ALA A 574 28.38 -30.74 10.98
CA ALA A 574 29.30 -31.82 10.69
C ALA A 574 29.15 -32.93 11.75
N GLU A 575 28.01 -33.60 11.79
CA GLU A 575 28.01 -34.99 12.26
C GLU A 575 28.70 -35.81 11.17
N ALA A 576 29.75 -36.53 11.54
CA ALA A 576 30.63 -37.27 10.62
C ALA A 576 29.94 -38.38 9.80
N ASP A 577 28.60 -38.47 9.84
CA ASP A 577 27.77 -39.50 9.22
C ASP A 577 26.54 -38.95 8.45
N ALA A 578 26.28 -37.63 8.44
CA ALA A 578 25.13 -37.06 7.74
C ALA A 578 25.53 -36.58 6.33
N ASP A 579 25.08 -37.30 5.29
CA ASP A 579 25.29 -36.95 3.89
C ASP A 579 24.61 -35.60 3.57
N PRO A 580 25.34 -34.53 3.19
CA PRO A 580 24.78 -33.21 2.89
C PRO A 580 23.81 -33.21 1.68
N ALA A 581 23.65 -34.35 1.01
CA ALA A 581 22.73 -34.57 -0.09
C ALA A 581 21.34 -35.08 0.32
N LEU A 582 21.02 -35.26 1.61
CA LEU A 582 19.73 -35.81 2.05
C LEU A 582 18.73 -34.71 2.46
N LEU A 583 17.50 -34.80 1.92
CA LEU A 583 16.37 -33.98 2.35
C LEU A 583 15.95 -34.33 3.78
N LEU A 584 15.47 -33.33 4.53
CA LEU A 584 14.97 -33.51 5.88
C LEU A 584 13.70 -34.38 5.88
N SER A 585 13.74 -35.50 6.58
CA SER A 585 12.56 -36.32 6.87
C SER A 585 12.03 -36.02 8.27
N ILE A 586 10.72 -35.84 8.40
CA ILE A 586 10.01 -35.61 9.68
C ILE A 586 8.83 -36.58 9.81
N PRO A 587 8.40 -36.94 11.04
CA PRO A 587 7.28 -37.83 11.26
C PRO A 587 5.99 -37.35 10.58
N GLU A 588 5.23 -38.27 9.98
CA GLU A 588 4.03 -37.96 9.20
C GLU A 588 2.98 -37.15 9.99
N ALA A 589 2.74 -37.52 11.25
CA ALA A 589 1.78 -36.82 12.11
C ALA A 589 2.16 -35.36 12.37
N GLU A 590 3.45 -35.10 12.63
CA GLU A 590 3.98 -33.75 12.88
C GLU A 590 3.93 -32.90 11.60
N ARG A 591 4.26 -33.53 10.46
CA ARG A 591 4.19 -32.93 9.14
C ARG A 591 2.77 -32.52 8.75
N ASP A 592 1.78 -33.38 9.01
CA ASP A 592 0.37 -33.13 8.67
C ASP A 592 -0.28 -32.10 9.59
N GLU A 593 0.14 -32.05 10.85
CA GLU A 593 -0.24 -30.97 11.76
C GLU A 593 0.36 -29.64 11.28
N ALA A 594 1.66 -29.60 10.99
CA ALA A 594 2.32 -28.41 10.48
C ALA A 594 1.71 -27.94 9.15
N ARG A 595 1.42 -28.85 8.23
CA ARG A 595 0.73 -28.56 6.96
C ARG A 595 -0.63 -27.89 7.18
N ARG A 596 -1.44 -28.42 8.11
CA ARG A 596 -2.75 -27.83 8.47
C ARG A 596 -2.59 -26.45 9.10
N GLU A 597 -1.62 -26.26 9.98
CA GLU A 597 -1.42 -24.98 10.65
C GLU A 597 -0.81 -23.91 9.70
N VAL A 598 0.02 -24.32 8.74
CA VAL A 598 0.54 -23.46 7.67
C VAL A 598 -0.57 -23.03 6.71
N HIS A 599 -1.42 -23.96 6.28
CA HIS A 599 -2.58 -23.66 5.41
C HIS A 599 -3.60 -22.73 6.10
N ASN A 600 -3.80 -22.86 7.41
CA ASN A 600 -4.70 -22.00 8.19
C ASN A 600 -4.06 -20.68 8.65
N ASP A 601 -2.87 -20.32 8.14
CA ASP A 601 -2.09 -19.12 8.51
C ASP A 601 -1.81 -18.98 10.02
N ARG A 602 -1.73 -20.11 10.74
CA ARG A 602 -1.41 -20.16 12.18
C ARG A 602 0.09 -20.40 12.45
N LEU A 603 0.77 -21.06 11.52
CA LEU A 603 2.20 -21.35 11.57
C LEU A 603 2.92 -20.68 10.39
N ARG A 604 3.97 -19.89 10.67
CA ARG A 604 4.81 -19.34 9.61
C ARG A 604 5.76 -20.40 9.09
N PHE A 605 5.55 -20.86 7.85
CA PHE A 605 6.30 -21.95 7.23
C PHE A 605 7.83 -21.82 7.35
N GLN A 606 8.41 -20.67 7.00
CA GLN A 606 9.86 -20.46 7.06
C GLN A 606 10.41 -20.49 8.50
N GLY A 607 9.65 -19.92 9.45
CA GLY A 607 10.03 -19.91 10.86
C GLY A 607 9.96 -21.31 11.48
N TRP A 608 8.95 -22.10 11.13
CA TRP A 608 8.88 -23.50 11.57
C TRP A 608 10.05 -24.33 11.06
N VAL A 609 10.38 -24.22 9.76
CA VAL A 609 11.53 -24.94 9.20
C VAL A 609 12.85 -24.48 9.83
N GLY A 610 13.03 -23.17 10.02
CA GLY A 610 14.25 -22.60 10.61
C GLY A 610 14.41 -22.87 12.11
N ASP A 611 13.39 -22.52 12.89
CA ASP A 611 13.48 -22.41 14.34
C ASP A 611 13.07 -23.70 15.05
N ALA A 612 12.07 -24.43 14.53
CA ALA A 612 11.61 -25.68 15.15
C ALA A 612 12.39 -26.90 14.63
N LEU A 613 12.70 -26.94 13.33
CA LEU A 613 13.40 -28.07 12.72
C LEU A 613 14.92 -27.86 12.57
N GLY A 614 15.43 -26.65 12.80
CA GLY A 614 16.85 -26.33 12.62
C GLY A 614 17.30 -26.54 11.17
N ALA A 615 16.44 -26.24 10.20
CA ALA A 615 16.63 -26.55 8.79
C ALA A 615 16.53 -25.30 7.90
N GLU A 616 17.01 -25.42 6.68
CA GLU A 616 16.92 -24.39 5.65
C GLU A 616 16.21 -24.92 4.40
N LEU A 617 15.41 -24.06 3.78
CA LEU A 617 14.65 -24.40 2.58
C LEU A 617 15.59 -24.51 1.36
N CYS A 618 15.39 -25.52 0.52
CA CYS A 618 16.18 -25.74 -0.70
C CYS A 618 15.77 -24.82 -1.86
N ALA A 619 15.56 -23.52 -1.59
CA ALA A 619 15.09 -22.54 -2.56
C ALA A 619 16.07 -22.35 -3.74
N ASP A 620 17.37 -22.48 -3.50
CA ASP A 620 18.42 -22.31 -4.51
C ASP A 620 18.51 -23.49 -5.49
N GLU A 621 17.98 -24.66 -5.11
CA GLU A 621 18.00 -25.88 -5.92
C GLU A 621 16.84 -25.95 -6.95
N LEU A 622 15.88 -25.04 -6.85
CA LEU A 622 14.80 -24.95 -7.84
C LEU A 622 15.34 -24.49 -9.20
N VAL A 623 15.12 -25.29 -10.23
CA VAL A 623 15.49 -24.97 -11.62
C VAL A 623 14.29 -24.31 -12.31
N PRO A 624 14.38 -23.04 -12.76
CA PRO A 624 13.28 -22.40 -13.48
C PRO A 624 12.98 -23.14 -14.78
N PHE A 625 11.72 -23.51 -15.01
CA PHE A 625 11.35 -24.33 -16.15
C PHE A 625 10.58 -23.61 -17.24
N THR A 626 9.51 -22.89 -16.88
CA THR A 626 8.73 -22.05 -17.80
C THR A 626 7.82 -21.14 -16.98
N ARG A 627 7.21 -20.16 -17.61
CA ARG A 627 6.17 -19.34 -17.00
C ARG A 627 4.87 -19.40 -17.79
N TRP A 628 3.77 -19.51 -17.07
CA TRP A 628 2.42 -19.41 -17.62
C TRP A 628 1.75 -18.14 -17.15
N VAL A 629 1.11 -17.44 -18.08
CA VAL A 629 0.25 -16.31 -17.75
C VAL A 629 -1.18 -16.63 -18.12
N THR A 630 -2.10 -16.19 -17.27
CA THR A 630 -3.53 -16.35 -17.49
C THR A 630 -3.94 -15.84 -18.89
N PRO A 631 -4.80 -16.56 -19.63
CA PRO A 631 -5.24 -16.17 -20.98
C PRO A 631 -5.75 -14.73 -21.08
N THR A 632 -5.60 -14.13 -22.25
CA THR A 632 -5.97 -12.71 -22.51
C THR A 632 -7.47 -12.44 -22.44
N SER A 633 -8.30 -13.48 -22.43
CA SER A 633 -9.76 -13.37 -22.28
C SER A 633 -10.21 -13.14 -20.84
N MET A 634 -9.31 -13.25 -19.86
CA MET A 634 -9.63 -13.13 -18.43
C MET A 634 -9.34 -11.72 -17.89
N PRO A 635 -10.24 -11.13 -17.07
CA PRO A 635 -10.09 -9.77 -16.57
C PRO A 635 -9.09 -9.62 -15.43
N LYS A 636 -8.79 -10.69 -14.69
CA LYS A 636 -7.67 -10.76 -13.74
C LYS A 636 -6.67 -11.75 -14.31
N ARG A 637 -5.40 -11.35 -14.37
CA ARG A 637 -4.34 -12.16 -14.98
C ARG A 637 -3.21 -12.33 -13.99
N PHE A 638 -2.86 -13.59 -13.75
CA PHE A 638 -1.80 -14.01 -12.84
C PHE A 638 -0.67 -14.62 -13.64
N THR A 639 0.55 -14.42 -13.16
CA THR A 639 1.77 -15.06 -13.63
C THR A 639 2.14 -16.19 -12.69
N THR A 640 2.39 -17.37 -13.25
CA THR A 640 2.78 -18.57 -12.50
C THR A 640 4.12 -19.06 -13.02
N GLN A 641 5.14 -19.00 -12.17
CA GLN A 641 6.46 -19.55 -12.45
C GLN A 641 6.49 -21.03 -12.08
N MET A 642 6.91 -21.87 -13.03
CA MET A 642 7.05 -23.31 -12.82
C MET A 642 8.52 -23.63 -12.60
N TYR A 643 8.79 -24.52 -11.63
CA TYR A 643 10.12 -24.98 -11.27
C TYR A 643 10.23 -26.50 -11.39
N LEU A 644 11.46 -26.96 -11.60
CA LEU A 644 11.85 -28.37 -11.46
C LEU A 644 12.72 -28.49 -10.21
N PHE A 645 12.41 -29.46 -9.36
CA PHE A 645 13.27 -29.86 -8.25
C PHE A 645 13.88 -31.23 -8.58
N LEU A 646 15.20 -31.36 -8.46
CA LEU A 646 15.91 -32.58 -8.86
C LEU A 646 16.28 -33.39 -7.61
N MET A 647 15.49 -34.43 -7.32
CA MET A 647 15.73 -35.32 -6.18
C MET A 647 17.17 -35.89 -6.18
N PRO A 648 17.92 -35.78 -5.07
CA PRO A 648 19.31 -36.24 -4.95
C PRO A 648 19.54 -37.66 -5.48
N LEU A 649 20.70 -37.88 -6.14
CA LEU A 649 21.12 -39.19 -6.65
C LEU A 649 22.23 -39.72 -5.73
N HIS A 650 22.10 -40.93 -5.19
CA HIS A 650 23.15 -41.51 -4.34
C HIS A 650 24.43 -41.80 -5.12
N HIS A 651 25.58 -41.62 -4.45
CA HIS A 651 26.84 -42.27 -4.80
C HIS A 651 27.02 -43.49 -3.88
N PRO A 652 27.31 -44.70 -4.40
CA PRO A 652 27.68 -45.82 -3.55
C PRO A 652 28.97 -45.49 -2.80
N VAL A 653 28.93 -45.57 -1.47
CA VAL A 653 30.11 -45.41 -0.61
C VAL A 653 31.07 -46.57 -0.89
N ALA A 654 32.26 -46.26 -1.38
CA ALA A 654 33.33 -47.23 -1.53
C ALA A 654 33.90 -47.58 -0.15
N GLY A 655 33.57 -48.76 0.38
CA GLY A 655 34.29 -49.34 1.51
C GLY A 655 33.44 -50.19 2.45
N THR A 656 33.35 -51.48 2.19
CA THR A 656 33.30 -52.52 3.23
C THR A 656 33.55 -53.89 2.59
N THR A 657 34.82 -54.27 2.54
CA THR A 657 35.24 -55.66 2.38
C THR A 657 34.90 -56.41 3.67
N GLY A 658 33.74 -57.07 3.71
CA GLY A 658 33.32 -57.95 4.79
C GLY A 658 33.06 -59.35 4.25
N THR A 659 34.04 -60.24 4.41
CA THR A 659 33.94 -61.69 4.18
C THR A 659 32.83 -62.31 5.03
N GLY A 660 31.87 -62.97 4.40
CA GLY A 660 30.84 -63.77 5.08
C GLY A 660 30.23 -64.80 4.16
N THR A 661 30.67 -66.04 4.29
CA THR A 661 30.13 -67.24 3.63
C THR A 661 28.68 -67.51 4.02
N GLY A 662 27.78 -67.64 3.05
CA GLY A 662 26.40 -68.07 3.27
C GLY A 662 25.65 -68.33 1.96
N THR A 663 25.18 -69.56 1.78
CA THR A 663 24.59 -70.13 0.58
C THR A 663 23.16 -69.63 0.27
N GLY A 664 22.94 -69.18 -0.96
CA GLY A 664 21.77 -69.45 -1.81
C GLY A 664 20.38 -68.93 -1.40
N THR A 665 19.95 -67.81 -2.00
CA THR A 665 18.84 -67.76 -2.99
C THR A 665 18.79 -66.35 -3.60
N THR A 666 18.52 -66.28 -4.91
CA THR A 666 18.58 -65.09 -5.76
C THR A 666 17.64 -63.97 -5.29
N GLY A 667 18.21 -62.95 -4.65
CA GLY A 667 17.55 -61.67 -4.40
C GLY A 667 17.89 -60.66 -5.49
N SER A 668 16.88 -60.17 -6.20
CA SER A 668 16.93 -58.85 -6.83
C SER A 668 16.39 -57.86 -5.80
N ALA A 669 17.19 -57.55 -4.79
CA ALA A 669 16.88 -56.50 -3.83
C ALA A 669 17.12 -55.15 -4.52
N VAL A 670 16.06 -54.63 -5.14
CA VAL A 670 15.95 -53.18 -5.36
C VAL A 670 15.90 -52.58 -3.95
N VAL A 671 16.98 -51.93 -3.55
CA VAL A 671 17.04 -51.23 -2.26
C VAL A 671 16.16 -49.98 -2.43
N ASP A 672 14.89 -50.09 -2.05
CA ASP A 672 14.00 -48.96 -1.82
C ASP A 672 14.58 -48.15 -0.66
N VAL A 673 15.01 -46.92 -0.95
CA VAL A 673 15.53 -45.99 0.06
C VAL A 673 14.39 -45.11 0.56
N GLU A 674 14.20 -45.12 1.87
CA GLU A 674 13.24 -44.39 2.71
C GLU A 674 13.53 -42.86 2.77
N VAL A 675 13.74 -42.20 1.61
CA VAL A 675 14.11 -40.77 1.54
C VAL A 675 13.04 -39.89 0.90
N VAL A 676 12.09 -40.48 0.16
CA VAL A 676 10.99 -39.72 -0.41
C VAL A 676 9.82 -39.73 0.56
N GLN A 677 9.61 -38.60 1.23
CA GLN A 677 8.42 -38.34 2.04
C GLN A 677 7.15 -38.76 1.28
N THR A 678 6.42 -39.75 1.80
CA THR A 678 5.15 -40.20 1.20
C THR A 678 4.17 -39.02 1.22
N PRO A 679 3.55 -38.63 0.10
CA PRO A 679 2.60 -37.52 0.11
C PRO A 679 1.37 -37.90 0.93
N THR A 680 0.85 -36.97 1.72
CA THR A 680 -0.31 -37.21 2.58
C THR A 680 -1.59 -36.69 1.96
N THR A 681 -2.70 -37.39 2.21
CA THR A 681 -4.02 -36.93 1.77
C THR A 681 -4.48 -35.78 2.67
N ASP A 682 -5.23 -34.83 2.12
CA ASP A 682 -5.75 -33.67 2.84
C ASP A 682 -6.96 -33.97 3.75
N GLY A 683 -7.21 -35.25 4.06
CA GLY A 683 -8.38 -35.66 4.84
C GLY A 683 -9.71 -35.59 4.07
N GLY A 684 -9.70 -35.47 2.75
CA GLY A 684 -10.89 -35.61 1.89
C GLY A 684 -11.59 -34.31 1.51
N ILE A 685 -10.89 -33.17 1.55
CA ILE A 685 -11.40 -31.89 1.03
C ILE A 685 -11.19 -31.83 -0.50
N GLU A 686 -10.13 -32.47 -1.00
CA GLU A 686 -9.89 -32.81 -2.40
C GLU A 686 -9.91 -34.34 -2.60
N HIS A 687 -10.53 -34.79 -3.70
CA HIS A 687 -10.89 -36.21 -3.89
C HIS A 687 -9.73 -37.17 -4.22
N THR A 688 -8.46 -36.79 -4.07
CA THR A 688 -7.32 -37.64 -4.51
C THR A 688 -6.11 -37.60 -3.59
N ALA A 689 -5.61 -38.79 -3.23
CA ALA A 689 -4.33 -38.96 -2.56
C ALA A 689 -3.17 -38.57 -3.49
N ALA A 690 -2.27 -37.69 -3.04
CA ALA A 690 -1.03 -37.40 -3.76
C ALA A 690 -0.17 -38.68 -3.82
N THR A 691 0.36 -39.00 -5.01
CA THR A 691 1.14 -40.21 -5.26
C THR A 691 2.33 -39.89 -6.16
N PHE A 692 3.36 -40.73 -6.16
CA PHE A 692 4.44 -40.63 -7.14
C PHE A 692 4.11 -41.49 -8.36
N ALA A 693 4.28 -40.91 -9.55
CA ALA A 693 4.19 -41.63 -10.81
C ALA A 693 5.01 -40.92 -11.89
N ASP A 694 5.40 -41.68 -12.92
CA ASP A 694 6.10 -41.12 -14.07
C ASP A 694 5.22 -40.10 -14.82
N ALA A 695 5.84 -39.08 -15.41
CA ALA A 695 5.13 -38.06 -16.19
C ALA A 695 4.24 -38.67 -17.30
N GLY A 696 4.70 -39.76 -17.92
CA GLY A 696 3.92 -40.50 -18.93
C GLY A 696 2.68 -41.20 -18.35
N GLU A 697 2.74 -41.67 -17.10
CA GLU A 697 1.61 -42.31 -16.42
C GLU A 697 0.54 -41.27 -16.08
N TRP A 698 0.91 -40.08 -15.59
CA TRP A 698 -0.03 -38.98 -15.37
C TRP A 698 -0.77 -38.57 -16.66
N LEU A 699 -0.06 -38.52 -17.79
CA LEU A 699 -0.66 -38.25 -19.09
C LEU A 699 -1.58 -39.39 -19.55
N ARG A 700 -1.24 -40.67 -19.26
CA ARG A 700 -2.11 -41.82 -19.54
C ARG A 700 -3.41 -41.72 -18.75
N ARG A 701 -3.33 -41.53 -17.43
CA ARG A 701 -4.50 -41.42 -16.54
C ARG A 701 -5.42 -40.27 -16.96
N GLN A 702 -4.86 -39.12 -17.37
CA GLN A 702 -5.65 -38.01 -17.87
C GLN A 702 -6.34 -38.34 -19.21
N ARG A 703 -5.66 -39.05 -20.11
CA ARG A 703 -6.25 -39.48 -21.39
C ARG A 703 -7.37 -40.48 -21.19
N ASP A 704 -7.22 -41.37 -20.22
CA ASP A 704 -8.22 -42.38 -19.87
C ASP A 704 -9.37 -41.79 -19.02
N GLY A 705 -9.28 -40.51 -18.66
CA GLY A 705 -10.32 -39.76 -17.95
C GLY A 705 -10.33 -39.99 -16.43
N GLU A 706 -9.33 -40.70 -15.89
CA GLU A 706 -9.17 -41.00 -14.46
C GLU A 706 -8.88 -39.73 -13.64
N ILE A 707 -8.17 -38.76 -14.24
CA ILE A 707 -7.82 -37.48 -13.59
C ILE A 707 -8.03 -36.29 -14.53
N VAL A 708 -8.05 -35.07 -13.96
CA VAL A 708 -8.10 -33.81 -14.71
C VAL A 708 -6.74 -33.13 -14.63
N LEU A 709 -6.13 -32.86 -15.78
CA LEU A 709 -4.97 -31.96 -15.87
C LEU A 709 -5.34 -30.73 -16.68
N PHE A 710 -5.04 -29.56 -16.16
CA PHE A 710 -5.20 -28.32 -16.88
C PHE A 710 -4.18 -28.20 -18.03
N PRO A 711 -4.46 -27.39 -19.06
CA PRO A 711 -3.54 -27.17 -20.18
C PRO A 711 -2.06 -26.91 -19.80
N PRO A 712 -1.74 -26.10 -18.78
CA PRO A 712 -0.34 -25.92 -18.35
C PRO A 712 0.31 -27.21 -17.86
N GLN A 713 -0.42 -27.99 -17.04
CA GLN A 713 0.07 -29.22 -16.42
C GLN A 713 0.30 -30.31 -17.49
N CYS A 714 -0.70 -30.56 -18.34
CA CYS A 714 -0.59 -31.53 -19.43
C CYS A 714 0.52 -31.15 -20.42
N TYR A 715 0.65 -29.86 -20.73
CA TYR A 715 1.71 -29.37 -21.61
C TYR A 715 3.10 -29.62 -21.05
N LEU A 716 3.33 -29.28 -19.79
CA LEU A 716 4.63 -29.46 -19.16
C LEU A 716 5.01 -30.92 -18.95
N LEU A 717 4.05 -31.74 -18.51
CA LEU A 717 4.26 -33.18 -18.38
C LEU A 717 4.57 -33.82 -19.74
N SER A 718 3.96 -33.36 -20.83
CA SER A 718 4.26 -33.86 -22.19
C SER A 718 5.71 -33.57 -22.61
N LEU A 719 6.24 -32.40 -22.25
CA LEU A 719 7.64 -32.05 -22.52
C LEU A 719 8.59 -32.92 -21.68
N VAL A 720 8.33 -33.02 -20.37
CA VAL A 720 9.16 -33.81 -19.45
C VAL A 720 9.13 -35.29 -19.83
N ALA A 721 7.95 -35.86 -20.13
CA ALA A 721 7.81 -37.25 -20.56
C ALA A 721 8.56 -37.52 -21.88
N GLY A 722 8.53 -36.59 -22.84
CA GLY A 722 9.28 -36.71 -24.09
C GLY A 722 10.80 -36.77 -23.86
N VAL A 723 11.31 -35.89 -22.98
CA VAL A 723 12.75 -35.85 -22.63
C VAL A 723 13.15 -37.12 -21.87
N MET A 724 12.41 -37.45 -20.81
CA MET A 724 12.70 -38.62 -19.96
C MET A 724 12.56 -39.95 -20.71
N GLY A 725 11.59 -40.05 -21.63
CA GLY A 725 11.39 -41.22 -22.50
C GLY A 725 12.51 -41.40 -23.51
N SER A 726 13.02 -40.32 -24.12
CA SER A 726 14.16 -40.39 -25.05
C SER A 726 15.47 -40.81 -24.37
N ALA A 727 15.65 -40.46 -23.08
CA ALA A 727 16.80 -40.83 -22.27
C ALA A 727 16.68 -42.23 -21.62
N ALA A 728 15.47 -42.79 -21.53
CA ALA A 728 15.19 -44.10 -20.93
C ALA A 728 15.66 -45.29 -21.77
N ALA A 729 16.04 -45.09 -23.05
CA ALA A 729 16.55 -46.13 -23.94
C ALA A 729 17.96 -46.65 -23.58
N ARG A 730 18.57 -46.18 -22.48
CA ARG A 730 19.86 -46.64 -21.95
C ARG A 730 19.62 -47.34 -20.61
N GLU A 731 19.50 -48.67 -20.61
CA GLU A 731 19.39 -49.48 -19.39
C GLU A 731 20.75 -49.55 -18.65
N GLY A 732 20.78 -49.26 -17.34
CA GLY A 732 21.97 -49.40 -16.48
C GLY A 732 22.03 -48.47 -15.25
N GLU A 733 23.00 -48.73 -14.36
CA GLU A 733 23.39 -47.84 -13.24
C GLU A 733 23.77 -46.46 -13.81
N GLY A 734 22.90 -45.46 -13.58
CA GLY A 734 23.07 -44.10 -14.13
C GLY A 734 21.91 -43.59 -14.98
N ARG A 735 20.82 -44.37 -15.17
CA ARG A 735 19.60 -43.92 -15.86
C ARG A 735 19.08 -42.56 -15.35
N TYR A 736 18.93 -42.39 -14.03
CA TYR A 736 18.43 -41.13 -13.46
C TYR A 736 19.42 -39.98 -13.61
N ALA A 737 20.73 -40.25 -13.54
CA ALA A 737 21.76 -39.25 -13.84
C ALA A 737 21.72 -38.80 -15.30
N ALA A 738 21.50 -39.72 -16.23
CA ALA A 738 21.32 -39.43 -17.65
C ALA A 738 20.02 -38.66 -17.91
N GLN A 739 18.90 -39.04 -17.29
CA GLN A 739 17.63 -38.32 -17.39
C GLN A 739 17.73 -36.89 -16.81
N ARG A 740 18.38 -36.73 -15.65
CA ARG A 740 18.66 -35.42 -15.04
C ARG A 740 19.47 -34.53 -15.98
N ARG A 741 20.55 -35.07 -16.56
CA ARG A 741 21.40 -34.32 -17.51
C ARG A 741 20.62 -33.94 -18.76
N ALA A 742 19.83 -34.85 -19.33
CA ALA A 742 18.99 -34.59 -20.49
C ALA A 742 17.92 -33.53 -20.20
N LEU A 743 17.34 -33.53 -19.00
CA LEU A 743 16.35 -32.53 -18.60
C LEU A 743 16.98 -31.16 -18.40
N LEU A 744 18.11 -31.05 -17.70
CA LEU A 744 18.82 -29.78 -17.52
C LEU A 744 19.30 -29.20 -18.86
N ASP A 745 19.84 -30.04 -19.75
CA ASP A 745 20.18 -29.66 -21.11
C ASP A 745 18.95 -29.17 -21.88
N PHE A 746 17.83 -29.89 -21.79
CA PHE A 746 16.58 -29.48 -22.40
C PHE A 746 16.10 -28.10 -21.91
N VAL A 747 16.21 -27.79 -20.62
CA VAL A 747 15.76 -26.50 -20.07
C VAL A 747 16.58 -25.33 -20.62
N GLY A 748 17.90 -25.49 -20.71
CA GLY A 748 18.83 -24.44 -21.14
C GLY A 748 19.10 -24.35 -22.64
N ARG A 749 18.78 -25.38 -23.43
CA ARG A 749 19.15 -25.41 -24.86
C ARG A 749 18.41 -24.36 -25.69
N THR A 750 19.14 -23.82 -26.66
CA THR A 750 18.60 -23.05 -27.79
C THR A 750 19.27 -23.53 -29.08
N PRO A 751 18.54 -23.67 -30.20
CA PRO A 751 17.10 -23.46 -30.36
C PRO A 751 16.24 -24.55 -29.71
N THR A 752 15.02 -24.22 -29.26
CA THR A 752 14.10 -25.16 -28.61
C THR A 752 13.35 -26.08 -29.58
N ALA A 753 13.34 -25.73 -30.87
CA ALA A 753 12.76 -26.52 -31.96
C ALA A 753 13.88 -27.35 -32.61
N GLY A 754 13.70 -28.67 -32.70
CA GLY A 754 14.77 -29.64 -32.98
C GLY A 754 15.70 -29.27 -34.16
N GLY A 755 16.97 -29.03 -33.83
CA GLY A 755 18.12 -28.85 -34.72
C GLY A 755 19.37 -28.58 -33.88
N GLU A 756 20.50 -29.20 -34.22
CA GLU A 756 21.78 -29.02 -33.50
C GLU A 756 22.19 -27.53 -33.47
N ALA A 757 22.62 -27.06 -32.30
CA ALA A 757 23.17 -25.73 -32.12
C ALA A 757 24.54 -25.65 -32.80
N GLY A 758 24.62 -24.98 -33.96
CA GLY A 758 25.91 -24.77 -34.61
C GLY A 758 25.91 -24.41 -36.11
N SER A 759 24.79 -24.50 -36.84
CA SER A 759 24.75 -24.06 -38.23
C SER A 759 24.09 -22.69 -38.39
N GLU A 760 24.86 -21.71 -38.89
CA GLU A 760 24.32 -20.48 -39.45
C GLU A 760 23.24 -20.83 -40.49
N GLY A 761 21.98 -20.57 -40.14
CA GLY A 761 20.83 -20.88 -41.00
C GLY A 761 20.09 -22.17 -40.67
N SER A 762 19.99 -22.57 -39.40
CA SER A 762 19.18 -23.72 -38.96
C SER A 762 17.74 -23.63 -39.49
N ARG A 763 17.45 -24.46 -40.50
CA ARG A 763 16.16 -24.62 -41.17
C ARG A 763 15.57 -25.95 -40.71
N ARG A 764 14.47 -25.95 -39.95
CA ARG A 764 13.66 -27.17 -39.74
C ARG A 764 12.88 -27.41 -41.04
N GLY A 765 13.21 -28.45 -41.79
CA GLY A 765 12.53 -28.80 -43.05
C GLY A 765 12.58 -27.73 -44.15
N GLY A 766 13.63 -26.90 -44.20
CA GLY A 766 13.80 -25.87 -45.24
C GLY A 766 13.19 -24.49 -44.95
N ARG A 767 12.54 -24.27 -43.79
CA ARG A 767 11.93 -22.99 -43.39
C ARG A 767 12.67 -22.27 -42.26
N LYS A 768 12.50 -20.93 -42.23
CA LYS A 768 13.04 -20.05 -41.18
C LYS A 768 12.32 -20.33 -39.85
N MET A 769 13.09 -20.61 -38.80
CA MET A 769 12.55 -20.85 -37.44
C MET A 769 11.89 -19.59 -36.86
N HIS A 770 10.87 -19.78 -36.02
CA HIS A 770 10.21 -18.67 -35.33
C HIS A 770 11.19 -18.05 -34.31
N PRO A 771 11.22 -16.71 -34.13
CA PRO A 771 12.15 -16.06 -33.20
C PRO A 771 12.10 -16.61 -31.77
N THR A 772 10.94 -17.06 -31.32
CA THR A 772 10.76 -17.63 -29.97
C THR A 772 11.44 -18.98 -29.76
N ALA A 773 11.92 -19.64 -30.82
CA ALA A 773 12.74 -20.85 -30.71
C ALA A 773 14.12 -20.56 -30.12
N MET A 774 14.59 -19.31 -30.17
CA MET A 774 15.87 -18.89 -29.59
C MET A 774 15.78 -18.52 -28.11
N ILE A 775 14.60 -18.67 -27.49
CA ILE A 775 14.38 -18.42 -26.06
C ILE A 775 14.46 -19.77 -25.33
N PRO A 776 15.38 -19.95 -24.36
CA PRO A 776 15.49 -21.20 -23.59
C PRO A 776 14.20 -21.44 -22.79
N TRP A 777 13.91 -22.69 -22.44
CA TRP A 777 12.64 -23.03 -21.78
C TRP A 777 12.48 -22.31 -20.45
N SER A 778 13.55 -22.21 -19.66
CA SER A 778 13.60 -21.48 -18.38
C SER A 778 13.08 -20.04 -18.46
N GLU A 779 13.14 -19.46 -19.66
CA GLU A 779 12.82 -18.06 -19.94
C GLU A 779 11.56 -17.87 -20.81
N LYS A 780 10.94 -18.97 -21.26
CA LYS A 780 9.71 -18.92 -22.05
C LYS A 780 8.55 -18.47 -21.18
N VAL A 781 7.69 -17.66 -21.80
CA VAL A 781 6.45 -17.19 -21.18
C VAL A 781 5.28 -17.47 -22.11
N MET A 782 4.30 -18.22 -21.61
CA MET A 782 3.17 -18.74 -22.37
C MET A 782 1.86 -18.18 -21.84
N SER A 783 1.17 -17.39 -22.65
CA SER A 783 -0.20 -16.94 -22.41
C SER A 783 -1.10 -17.58 -23.47
N PRO A 784 -1.90 -18.61 -23.13
CA PRO A 784 -2.74 -19.30 -24.10
C PRO A 784 -3.71 -18.37 -24.81
N GLN A 785 -3.82 -18.52 -26.13
CA GLN A 785 -4.76 -17.81 -26.97
C GLN A 785 -5.50 -18.80 -27.85
N THR A 786 -6.83 -18.67 -27.91
CA THR A 786 -7.63 -19.46 -28.86
C THR A 786 -7.26 -19.09 -30.29
N LEU A 787 -6.76 -20.06 -31.06
CA LEU A 787 -6.48 -19.89 -32.48
C LEU A 787 -7.76 -20.13 -33.29
N PHE A 788 -8.41 -21.27 -33.07
CA PHE A 788 -9.68 -21.65 -33.69
C PHE A 788 -10.30 -22.84 -32.94
N VAL A 789 -11.54 -23.17 -33.28
CA VAL A 789 -12.21 -24.41 -32.85
C VAL A 789 -12.16 -25.40 -34.00
N ARG A 790 -11.64 -26.59 -33.76
CA ARG A 790 -11.43 -27.63 -34.76
C ARG A 790 -12.78 -28.22 -35.18
N LYS A 791 -13.06 -28.28 -36.49
CA LYS A 791 -14.38 -28.72 -36.98
C LYS A 791 -14.63 -30.22 -36.81
N SER A 792 -13.57 -31.03 -36.85
CA SER A 792 -13.68 -32.50 -36.83
C SER A 792 -14.14 -33.07 -35.49
N ASP A 793 -13.72 -32.46 -34.38
CA ASP A 793 -13.95 -32.98 -33.01
C ASP A 793 -14.44 -31.91 -32.02
N GLY A 794 -14.61 -30.66 -32.46
CA GLY A 794 -15.09 -29.55 -31.63
C GLY A 794 -14.11 -29.06 -30.57
N ARG A 795 -12.84 -29.52 -30.58
CA ARG A 795 -11.83 -29.11 -29.60
C ARG A 795 -11.30 -27.71 -29.91
N ILE A 796 -11.02 -26.94 -28.86
CA ILE A 796 -10.40 -25.62 -28.98
C ILE A 796 -8.89 -25.81 -29.16
N VAL A 797 -8.33 -25.17 -30.18
CA VAL A 797 -6.88 -25.15 -30.42
C VAL A 797 -6.29 -23.89 -29.79
N LEU A 798 -5.48 -24.07 -28.75
CA LEU A 798 -4.78 -23.00 -28.04
C LEU A 798 -3.35 -22.85 -28.56
N GLY A 799 -3.01 -21.65 -29.02
CA GLY A 799 -1.64 -21.23 -29.28
C GLY A 799 -0.99 -20.75 -27.99
N VAL A 800 0.25 -21.17 -27.75
CA VAL A 800 1.04 -20.84 -26.55
C VAL A 800 2.30 -20.05 -26.90
N ASP A 801 2.32 -19.41 -28.09
CA ASP A 801 3.50 -18.72 -28.63
C ASP A 801 3.74 -17.31 -28.08
N LYS A 802 2.72 -16.69 -27.47
CA LYS A 802 2.78 -15.29 -27.02
C LYS A 802 2.87 -15.19 -25.50
N PRO A 803 3.62 -14.21 -24.96
CA PRO A 803 3.82 -14.05 -23.53
C PRO A 803 2.67 -13.30 -22.81
N GLY A 804 1.72 -12.74 -23.56
CA GLY A 804 0.67 -11.85 -23.06
C GLY A 804 0.89 -10.38 -23.47
N PRO A 805 -0.14 -9.52 -23.45
CA PRO A 805 -0.03 -8.10 -23.78
C PRO A 805 0.95 -7.33 -22.87
N GLU A 806 1.00 -7.67 -21.59
CA GLU A 806 1.82 -7.12 -20.51
C GLU A 806 3.33 -7.38 -20.67
N LEU A 807 3.71 -8.32 -21.53
CA LEU A 807 5.13 -8.61 -21.83
C LEU A 807 5.48 -8.32 -23.30
N LYS A 808 4.63 -7.57 -24.00
CA LYS A 808 4.88 -7.19 -25.38
C LYS A 808 6.09 -6.24 -25.44
N GLY A 809 7.07 -6.55 -26.28
CA GLY A 809 8.29 -5.73 -26.41
C GLY A 809 9.42 -6.07 -25.44
N THR A 810 9.20 -6.98 -24.48
CA THR A 810 10.22 -7.42 -23.51
C THR A 810 11.22 -8.45 -24.07
N GLY A 811 11.07 -8.84 -25.34
CA GLY A 811 11.83 -9.95 -25.96
C GLY A 811 11.40 -11.35 -25.52
N ARG A 812 10.45 -11.48 -24.57
CA ARG A 812 9.89 -12.75 -24.11
C ARG A 812 8.94 -13.37 -25.13
N GLY A 813 8.80 -14.70 -25.10
CA GLY A 813 7.90 -15.45 -25.98
C GLY A 813 7.71 -16.91 -25.54
N GLY A 814 6.70 -17.56 -26.10
CA GLY A 814 6.32 -18.93 -25.74
C GLY A 814 6.79 -19.98 -26.75
N ASP A 815 6.07 -21.09 -26.87
CA ASP A 815 6.34 -22.14 -27.86
C ASP A 815 5.47 -21.96 -29.11
N PHE A 816 6.11 -21.77 -30.25
CA PHE A 816 5.41 -21.63 -31.54
C PHE A 816 5.14 -22.98 -32.20
N ASP A 817 6.01 -23.97 -31.98
CA ASP A 817 5.96 -25.24 -32.70
C ASP A 817 4.79 -26.12 -32.26
N ARG A 818 4.30 -25.96 -31.03
CA ARG A 818 3.23 -26.78 -30.44
C ARG A 818 1.98 -25.98 -30.12
N VAL A 819 0.85 -26.66 -30.13
CA VAL A 819 -0.46 -26.17 -29.70
C VAL A 819 -1.08 -27.13 -28.69
N VAL A 820 -2.01 -26.62 -27.88
CA VAL A 820 -2.79 -27.44 -26.96
C VAL A 820 -4.22 -27.55 -27.47
N LEU A 821 -4.69 -28.76 -27.73
CA LEU A 821 -6.08 -29.07 -28.02
C LEU A 821 -6.79 -29.35 -26.71
N VAL A 822 -7.96 -28.76 -26.50
CA VAL A 822 -8.73 -28.96 -25.27
C VAL A 822 -10.22 -28.79 -25.51
N LYS A 823 -11.03 -29.61 -24.81
CA LYS A 823 -12.47 -29.43 -24.71
C LYS A 823 -12.81 -28.92 -23.31
N PHE A 824 -13.21 -27.66 -23.20
CA PHE A 824 -13.68 -27.13 -21.92
C PHE A 824 -15.11 -27.59 -21.66
N THR A 825 -15.30 -28.38 -20.61
CA THR A 825 -16.59 -28.88 -20.15
C THR A 825 -16.96 -28.24 -18.81
N LYS A 826 -18.18 -28.47 -18.33
CA LYS A 826 -18.60 -28.03 -16.99
C LYS A 826 -17.75 -28.65 -15.87
N GLN A 827 -17.16 -29.82 -16.09
CA GLN A 827 -16.29 -30.52 -15.13
C GLN A 827 -14.80 -30.16 -15.31
N GLY A 828 -14.49 -29.07 -16.02
CA GLY A 828 -13.11 -28.68 -16.34
C GLY A 828 -12.63 -29.16 -17.72
N PRO A 829 -11.32 -29.00 -18.01
CA PRO A 829 -10.74 -29.37 -19.29
C PRO A 829 -10.72 -30.90 -19.46
N ARG A 830 -11.23 -31.37 -20.60
CA ARG A 830 -11.21 -32.78 -21.02
C ARG A 830 -10.49 -32.91 -22.36
N GLU A 831 -9.99 -34.11 -22.63
CA GLU A 831 -9.34 -34.45 -23.91
C GLU A 831 -8.18 -33.48 -24.24
N VAL A 832 -7.42 -33.08 -23.21
CA VAL A 832 -6.26 -32.19 -23.37
C VAL A 832 -5.15 -32.95 -24.08
N GLU A 833 -4.63 -32.38 -25.16
CA GLU A 833 -3.60 -33.01 -25.98
C GLU A 833 -2.63 -31.96 -26.53
N VAL A 834 -1.33 -32.24 -26.48
CA VAL A 834 -0.29 -31.39 -27.06
C VAL A 834 0.12 -31.95 -28.41
N ARG A 835 0.06 -31.13 -29.46
CA ARG A 835 0.43 -31.55 -30.82
C ARG A 835 1.28 -30.50 -31.53
N ASP A 836 2.03 -30.91 -32.55
CA ASP A 836 2.70 -29.99 -33.46
C ASP A 836 1.67 -29.12 -34.20
N ARG A 837 1.90 -27.80 -34.17
CA ARG A 837 1.02 -26.78 -34.73
C ARG A 837 0.77 -26.98 -36.21
N GLU A 838 1.80 -27.38 -36.96
CA GLU A 838 1.71 -27.55 -38.41
C GLU A 838 0.80 -28.72 -38.80
N ASP A 839 0.87 -29.84 -38.08
CA ASP A 839 0.02 -31.00 -38.33
C ASP A 839 -1.45 -30.68 -38.11
N VAL A 840 -1.76 -30.00 -37.01
CA VAL A 840 -3.14 -29.59 -36.67
C VAL A 840 -3.70 -28.62 -37.72
N LEU A 841 -2.89 -27.66 -38.18
CA LEU A 841 -3.28 -26.72 -39.24
C LEU A 841 -3.44 -27.40 -40.61
N ARG A 842 -2.62 -28.41 -40.92
CA ARG A 842 -2.73 -29.19 -42.16
C ARG A 842 -4.00 -30.03 -42.16
N GLU A 843 -4.31 -30.69 -41.05
CA GLU A 843 -5.54 -31.48 -40.86
C GLU A 843 -6.79 -30.61 -41.03
N GLU A 844 -6.83 -29.42 -40.42
CA GLU A 844 -7.97 -28.50 -40.53
C GLU A 844 -8.14 -27.95 -41.96
N LYS A 845 -7.03 -27.65 -42.66
CA LYS A 845 -7.08 -27.22 -44.08
C LYS A 845 -7.51 -28.34 -45.03
N GLY A 846 -7.14 -29.59 -44.74
CA GLY A 846 -7.59 -30.76 -45.48
C GLY A 846 -9.09 -31.01 -45.30
N ALA A 847 -9.58 -30.91 -44.06
CA ALA A 847 -11.00 -31.04 -43.73
C ALA A 847 -11.88 -29.90 -44.28
N ALA A 848 -11.31 -28.73 -44.61
CA ALA A 848 -12.04 -27.64 -45.26
C ALA A 848 -12.10 -27.75 -46.80
N LYS A 849 -11.37 -28.71 -47.40
CA LYS A 849 -11.37 -28.99 -48.84
C LYS A 849 -12.22 -30.22 -49.22
N LEU A 850 -12.58 -31.05 -48.23
CA LEU A 850 -13.61 -32.08 -48.30
C LEU A 850 -14.95 -31.45 -47.90
#